data_AF-A0A5C6FLX5-F1
#
_entry.id   AF-A0A5C6FLX5-F1
#
_cell.length_a   1.000
_cell.length_b   1.000
_cell.length_c   1.000
_cell.angle_alpha   90.00
_cell.angle_beta   90.00
_cell.angle_gamma   90.00
#
_symmetry.space_group_name_H-M   'P 1'
#
loop_
_entity.id
_entity.type
_entity.pdbx_description
1 polymer ?
#
loop_
_entity_poly.entity_id
_entity_poly.type
_entity_poly.pdbx_seq_one_letter_code
_entity_poly.pdbx_strand_id
1 'polypeptide(L)'
;MLHRRHLHALHLCLSAILILIVSGKSTDAQIRFDKNLLRNDDAWFQSDVARAVADNVIQYQSPQGGWPKSTNLARPPRAPDDIPRPGDGRANSLDNDATTVPMQFLARMAHETGDIRYRDSFLKGVDYLLAAQYPGGGWPQFWPLRKGYYSHITFNDGAMIRVMHLLRDVADGEAPYGFVDGMRRRKAAEAVRLGIECILKCQVVVDGVPTVWCAQHDVKTLAPTQARSYEHPSLSGSESAGVLIFLMSVSDPTPEMMRAVQAGVEWFDSVKIEGYRYNKSQTGLALTKDQQAAALWARFYEIKSNRPIFSDRDGVIRYDIQEIGGERRGGYSWYGDWGQKVAQKYSQWPHHEGVKKQLRSRSRRIPEHSGASSHRYRAIVSTDIGGTDPDDFQSMVHLLVYSDLLDLEGLVSSPYGEGRMKDILDVIDCYEQDYECLSSYSDKYPNPDILRAITKQGEIERAPYAGVRRPTEGSRWIIDCAHRDDSRPLCLLVWGGLEDVAQALNDAPGILPKLRVYWIGGPNKKWSPDAYQYIVDHHPTLWMIESNATYRGWFTGGDQSGVWGNERFVSEHIKGIGALGTFFVRQKADIKMGDTPSVGWLLNGRLEDPSRPGWGGRYVRAWKRPNLKLNRLPKESDRIEVFGILELVIPAGDAPPDAKATLIVENQRLIGHLADDRTMRFRFCPKAAKQYSFQLESNVASLDGLRGAITACAPEPSVAARPDTRLPNWWTDDLTPSLAEGPHSGAKTVSRWRESYLSDFAGRILRCQRPATVNAAEVTP
;
A
#
# COMPACT_ATOMS: atom_id res chain seq x y z
N MET A 1 8.18 -8.40 67.13
CA MET A 1 6.71 -8.52 67.31
C MET A 1 6.08 -7.14 67.18
N LEU A 2 4.91 -7.08 66.55
CA LEU A 2 4.10 -5.89 66.29
C LEU A 2 3.87 -5.00 67.53
N HIS A 3 3.89 -3.66 67.37
CA HIS A 3 2.69 -2.82 67.56
C HIS A 3 2.89 -1.33 67.23
N ARG A 4 2.07 -0.83 66.27
CA ARG A 4 1.31 0.46 66.18
C ARG A 4 2.07 1.81 66.22
N ARG A 5 1.63 2.94 65.61
CA ARG A 5 0.77 3.36 64.47
C ARG A 5 0.72 4.93 64.50
N HIS A 6 1.01 5.58 63.37
CA HIS A 6 0.46 6.82 62.72
C HIS A 6 0.17 8.20 63.39
N LEU A 7 0.39 9.23 62.53
CA LEU A 7 -0.30 10.54 62.22
C LEU A 7 0.46 11.83 62.64
N HIS A 8 1.06 12.65 61.73
CA HIS A 8 0.58 13.61 60.69
C HIS A 8 0.39 15.09 61.17
N ALA A 9 1.11 16.05 60.52
CA ALA A 9 0.61 17.27 59.84
C ALA A 9 1.35 18.64 60.08
N LEU A 10 1.63 19.32 58.94
CA LEU A 10 1.63 20.80 58.63
C LEU A 10 2.83 21.78 58.85
N HIS A 11 3.57 22.05 57.75
CA HIS A 11 3.98 23.30 57.03
C HIS A 11 4.10 24.76 57.59
N LEU A 12 4.97 25.55 56.87
CA LEU A 12 5.15 27.04 56.69
C LEU A 12 6.02 27.82 57.73
N CYS A 13 6.87 28.85 57.47
CA CYS A 13 7.30 29.64 56.28
C CYS A 13 8.39 30.73 56.61
N LEU A 14 9.09 31.26 55.57
CA LEU A 14 9.78 32.58 55.40
C LEU A 14 11.11 32.91 56.17
N SER A 15 12.09 33.75 55.74
CA SER A 15 12.60 34.41 54.50
C SER A 15 13.60 35.52 54.94
N ALA A 16 14.70 35.80 54.21
CA ALA A 16 15.19 37.17 53.88
C ALA A 16 16.62 37.23 53.25
N ILE A 17 16.82 38.25 52.43
CA ILE A 17 17.86 38.55 51.42
C ILE A 17 18.89 39.57 51.96
N LEU A 18 20.19 39.48 51.59
CA LEU A 18 21.00 40.65 51.20
C LEU A 18 22.30 40.27 50.44
N ILE A 19 22.61 41.13 49.46
CA ILE A 19 23.60 41.06 48.37
C ILE A 19 24.86 41.91 48.75
N LEU A 20 26.06 41.59 48.20
CA LEU A 20 26.94 42.45 47.33
C LEU A 20 28.48 42.24 47.47
N ILE A 21 29.13 42.26 46.29
CA ILE A 21 30.55 42.50 45.93
C ILE A 21 31.53 41.31 45.97
N VAL A 22 31.64 40.60 44.83
CA VAL A 22 32.96 40.20 44.30
C VAL A 22 33.03 40.54 42.81
N SER A 23 34.15 41.18 42.49
CA SER A 23 34.54 41.86 41.28
C SER A 23 34.85 40.91 40.12
N GLY A 24 34.28 41.23 38.95
CA GLY A 24 34.92 41.25 37.65
C GLY A 24 35.96 40.18 37.31
N LYS A 25 35.48 39.02 36.82
CA LYS A 25 36.11 38.32 35.69
C LYS A 25 35.01 37.90 34.71
N SER A 26 34.63 38.83 33.83
CA SER A 26 33.97 38.50 32.57
C SER A 26 34.98 37.75 31.70
N THR A 27 34.95 36.43 31.75
CA THR A 27 35.35 35.61 30.60
C THR A 27 34.12 35.51 29.72
N ASP A 28 34.03 36.41 28.75
CA ASP A 28 33.03 36.42 27.69
C ASP A 28 33.25 35.17 26.80
N ALA A 29 32.76 34.02 27.28
CA ALA A 29 32.75 32.78 26.51
C ALA A 29 31.75 32.99 25.36
N GLN A 30 32.27 33.41 24.21
CA GLN A 30 31.46 33.77 23.05
C GLN A 30 30.48 32.65 22.68
N ILE A 31 29.18 32.94 22.79
CA ILE A 31 28.12 31.99 22.47
C ILE A 31 28.27 31.51 21.02
N ARG A 32 28.22 30.19 20.85
CA ARG A 32 28.19 29.53 19.53
C ARG A 32 26.77 29.07 19.26
N PHE A 33 26.26 29.40 18.08
CA PHE A 33 24.96 28.91 17.65
C PHE A 33 25.07 27.46 17.19
N ASP A 34 24.52 26.56 17.99
CA ASP A 34 24.34 25.15 17.66
C ASP A 34 23.14 24.57 18.43
N LYS A 35 22.81 23.31 18.15
CA LYS A 35 21.66 22.61 18.73
C LYS A 35 21.67 22.53 20.27
N ASN A 36 22.80 22.73 20.94
CA ASN A 36 22.83 22.71 22.41
C ASN A 36 22.08 23.91 23.01
N LEU A 37 21.93 25.02 22.27
CA LEU A 37 21.13 26.16 22.72
C LEU A 37 19.66 25.78 22.95
N LEU A 38 19.15 24.77 22.23
CA LEU A 38 17.79 24.26 22.40
C LEU A 38 17.58 23.54 23.75
N ARG A 39 18.65 23.21 24.48
CA ARG A 39 18.58 22.50 25.76
C ARG A 39 18.47 23.40 26.99
N ASN A 40 18.61 24.71 26.82
CA ASN A 40 18.40 25.64 27.93
C ASN A 40 16.94 25.59 28.41
N ASP A 41 16.69 26.04 29.64
CA ASP A 41 15.35 26.09 30.22
C ASP A 41 14.55 27.31 29.74
N ASP A 42 13.28 27.38 30.10
CA ASP A 42 12.37 28.45 29.67
C ASP A 42 12.82 29.81 30.20
N ALA A 43 13.37 29.85 31.42
CA ALA A 43 13.95 31.07 32.01
C ALA A 43 15.08 31.65 31.16
N TRP A 44 15.93 30.81 30.58
CA TRP A 44 16.96 31.27 29.64
C TRP A 44 16.35 31.80 28.34
N PHE A 45 15.32 31.15 27.78
CA PHE A 45 14.63 31.63 26.57
C PHE A 45 13.87 32.95 26.79
N GLN A 46 13.58 33.30 28.04
CA GLN A 46 13.01 34.59 28.46
C GLN A 46 14.08 35.66 28.74
N SER A 47 15.36 35.31 28.71
CA SER A 47 16.48 36.22 29.01
C SER A 47 16.85 37.15 27.85
N ASP A 48 17.47 38.29 28.17
CA ASP A 48 17.99 39.22 27.17
C ASP A 48 19.13 38.60 26.32
N VAL A 49 19.85 37.62 26.88
CA VAL A 49 20.88 36.88 26.15
C VAL A 49 20.25 36.05 25.02
N ALA A 50 19.18 35.32 25.29
CA ALA A 50 18.48 34.54 24.27
C ALA A 50 17.81 35.44 23.23
N ARG A 51 17.24 36.58 23.67
CA ARG A 51 16.67 37.60 22.77
C ARG A 51 17.72 38.18 21.83
N ALA A 52 18.91 38.53 22.33
CA ALA A 52 20.02 39.03 21.50
C ALA A 52 20.48 37.98 20.47
N VAL A 53 20.53 36.70 20.84
CA VAL A 53 20.82 35.62 19.89
C VAL A 53 19.71 35.50 18.85
N ALA A 54 18.44 35.53 19.24
CA ALA A 54 17.30 35.44 18.32
C ALA A 54 17.27 36.60 17.31
N ASP A 55 17.54 37.82 17.77
CA ASP A 55 17.64 39.01 16.93
C ASP A 55 18.78 38.89 15.90
N ASN A 56 19.87 38.20 16.22
CA ASN A 56 20.93 37.89 15.27
C ASN A 56 20.50 36.80 14.27
N VAL A 57 19.81 35.75 14.73
CA VAL A 57 19.36 34.63 13.88
C VAL A 57 18.43 35.10 12.76
N ILE A 58 17.48 35.99 13.05
CA ILE A 58 16.54 36.48 12.03
C ILE A 58 17.23 37.32 10.94
N GLN A 59 18.36 37.97 11.25
CA GLN A 59 19.13 38.77 10.27
C GLN A 59 19.77 37.91 9.17
N TYR A 60 20.02 36.62 9.44
CA TYR A 60 20.56 35.68 8.45
C TYR A 60 19.50 34.96 7.63
N GLN A 61 18.21 35.15 7.92
CA GLN A 61 17.15 34.49 7.17
C GLN A 61 17.05 35.10 5.78
N SER A 62 17.12 34.26 4.74
CA SER A 62 17.05 34.74 3.37
C SER A 62 15.64 35.23 2.98
N PRO A 63 15.51 35.93 1.84
CA PRO A 63 14.20 36.26 1.26
C PRO A 63 13.32 35.02 1.03
N GLN A 64 13.91 33.86 0.73
CA GLN A 64 13.19 32.61 0.53
C GLN A 64 12.74 31.95 1.85
N GLY A 65 13.38 32.28 2.97
CA GLY A 65 13.01 31.77 4.30
C GLY A 65 13.99 30.75 4.89
N GLY A 66 15.02 30.35 4.16
CA GLY A 66 16.07 29.44 4.64
C GLY A 66 17.22 30.14 5.37
N TRP A 67 18.08 29.35 6.01
CA TRP A 67 19.29 29.83 6.70
C TRP A 67 20.57 29.25 6.12
N PRO A 68 21.71 29.94 6.31
CA PRO A 68 22.99 29.44 5.84
C PRO A 68 23.55 28.33 6.72
N LYS A 69 24.28 27.40 6.12
CA LYS A 69 25.06 26.38 6.85
C LYS A 69 26.43 26.89 7.26
N SER A 70 26.99 26.28 8.30
CA SER A 70 28.35 26.57 8.79
C SER A 70 28.61 28.04 9.14
N THR A 71 27.56 28.74 9.63
CA THR A 71 27.61 30.14 10.05
C THR A 71 27.20 30.25 11.51
N ASN A 72 27.96 31.00 12.33
CA ASN A 72 27.58 31.24 13.72
C ASN A 72 26.51 32.34 13.80
N LEU A 73 25.24 31.93 13.92
CA LEU A 73 24.09 32.84 13.95
C LEU A 73 23.91 33.60 15.28
N ALA A 74 24.73 33.31 16.30
CA ALA A 74 24.66 33.99 17.59
C ALA A 74 25.28 35.40 17.57
N ARG A 75 25.91 35.79 16.45
CA ARG A 75 26.54 37.10 16.27
C ARG A 75 25.85 37.83 15.12
N PRO A 76 25.74 39.16 15.16
CA PRO A 76 25.21 39.90 14.02
C PRO A 76 26.18 39.81 12.82
N PRO A 77 25.66 39.89 11.58
CA PRO A 77 26.50 40.11 10.41
C PRO A 77 27.21 41.47 10.55
N ARG A 78 28.52 41.51 10.28
CA ARG A 78 29.33 42.74 10.35
C ARG A 78 29.27 43.54 9.06
N ALA A 79 29.04 42.86 7.95
CA ALA A 79 28.77 43.45 6.65
C ALA A 79 27.65 42.68 5.94
N PRO A 80 26.94 43.29 4.97
CA PRO A 80 25.91 42.59 4.19
C PRO A 80 26.41 41.28 3.54
N ASP A 81 27.69 41.21 3.18
CA ASP A 81 28.31 40.03 2.57
C ASP A 81 28.56 38.86 3.54
N ASP A 82 28.41 39.08 4.85
CA ASP A 82 28.43 37.99 5.83
C ASP A 82 27.17 37.11 5.76
N ILE A 83 26.11 37.60 5.10
CA ILE A 83 24.91 36.82 4.80
C ILE A 83 25.12 36.18 3.42
N PRO A 84 25.26 34.84 3.32
CA PRO A 84 25.49 34.18 2.04
C PRO A 84 24.37 34.50 1.04
N ARG A 85 24.76 35.03 -0.13
CA ARG A 85 23.82 35.39 -1.20
C ARG A 85 23.18 34.14 -1.82
N PRO A 86 21.95 34.21 -2.36
CA PRO A 86 21.35 33.08 -3.09
C PRO A 86 22.32 32.53 -4.15
N GLY A 87 22.57 31.22 -4.10
CA GLY A 87 23.56 30.54 -4.96
C GLY A 87 24.93 30.30 -4.33
N ASP A 88 25.32 31.03 -3.28
CA ASP A 88 26.58 30.80 -2.52
C ASP A 88 26.56 29.41 -1.87
N GLY A 89 27.67 28.66 -1.87
CA GLY A 89 27.85 27.33 -1.23
C GLY A 89 27.29 27.16 0.20
N ARG A 90 27.02 28.24 0.93
CA ARG A 90 26.43 28.20 2.27
C ARG A 90 24.95 28.60 2.35
N ALA A 91 24.41 29.33 1.37
CA ALA A 91 23.06 29.90 1.45
C ALA A 91 21.94 28.86 1.35
N ASN A 92 20.88 29.00 2.15
CA ASN A 92 19.63 28.23 2.05
C ASN A 92 19.83 26.71 1.95
N SER A 93 20.36 26.12 3.01
CA SER A 93 20.67 24.69 3.07
C SER A 93 19.86 23.96 4.13
N LEU A 94 19.70 22.65 3.94
CA LEU A 94 19.21 21.69 4.95
C LEU A 94 20.35 20.86 5.56
N ASP A 95 21.57 21.06 5.06
CA ASP A 95 22.81 20.43 5.50
C ASP A 95 23.34 21.06 6.80
N ASN A 96 24.08 20.29 7.61
CA ASN A 96 24.74 20.76 8.84
C ASN A 96 23.84 21.60 9.76
N ASP A 97 22.64 21.10 10.07
CA ASP A 97 21.66 21.73 10.97
C ASP A 97 21.08 23.08 10.48
N ALA A 98 21.45 23.52 9.27
CA ALA A 98 20.92 24.73 8.68
C ALA A 98 19.41 24.66 8.50
N THR A 99 18.77 25.82 8.58
CA THR A 99 17.31 26.03 8.51
C THR A 99 16.54 25.40 9.67
N THR A 100 16.66 24.10 9.90
CA THR A 100 15.88 23.35 10.92
C THR A 100 16.20 23.76 12.37
N VAL A 101 17.47 23.88 12.77
CA VAL A 101 17.82 24.31 14.14
C VAL A 101 17.49 25.78 14.41
N PRO A 102 17.80 26.74 13.50
CA PRO A 102 17.32 28.12 13.63
C PRO A 102 15.80 28.20 13.78
N MET A 103 15.04 27.41 13.01
CA MET A 103 13.58 27.35 13.13
C MET A 103 13.14 26.83 14.51
N GLN A 104 13.72 25.73 15.02
CA GLN A 104 13.40 25.23 16.35
C GLN A 104 13.68 26.27 17.45
N PHE A 105 14.79 26.99 17.33
CA PHE A 105 15.16 28.06 18.25
C PHE A 105 14.14 29.21 18.21
N LEU A 106 13.77 29.68 17.01
CA LEU A 106 12.80 30.75 16.82
C LEU A 106 11.38 30.37 17.23
N ALA A 107 10.97 29.11 17.06
CA ALA A 107 9.70 28.63 17.55
C ALA A 107 9.62 28.74 19.07
N ARG A 108 10.67 28.31 19.78
CA ARG A 108 10.73 28.42 21.24
C ARG A 108 10.79 29.88 21.70
N MET A 109 11.58 30.73 21.04
CA MET A 109 11.58 32.17 21.32
C MET A 109 10.19 32.81 21.10
N ALA A 110 9.50 32.48 20.01
CA ALA A 110 8.15 32.98 19.74
C ALA A 110 7.15 32.53 20.81
N HIS A 111 7.25 31.27 21.26
CA HIS A 111 6.40 30.72 22.31
C HIS A 111 6.64 31.38 23.67
N GLU A 112 7.90 31.47 24.10
CA GLU A 112 8.28 31.97 25.44
C GLU A 112 8.13 33.50 25.57
N THR A 113 8.35 34.24 24.48
CA THR A 113 8.35 35.71 24.53
C THR A 113 7.09 36.36 23.95
N GLY A 114 6.33 35.64 23.11
CA GLY A 114 5.23 36.20 22.34
C GLY A 114 5.64 37.19 21.25
N ASP A 115 6.95 37.36 20.96
CA ASP A 115 7.43 38.32 19.98
C ASP A 115 7.09 37.88 18.55
N ILE A 116 6.30 38.71 17.87
CA ILE A 116 5.79 38.45 16.51
C ILE A 116 6.91 38.33 15.47
N ARG A 117 8.08 38.95 15.70
CA ARG A 117 9.21 38.89 14.74
C ARG A 117 9.75 37.48 14.62
N TYR A 118 9.88 36.76 15.75
CA TYR A 118 10.35 35.38 15.77
C TYR A 118 9.30 34.44 15.18
N ARG A 119 8.02 34.70 15.49
CA ARG A 119 6.89 33.98 14.91
C ARG A 119 6.88 34.09 13.39
N ASP A 120 6.95 35.30 12.86
CA ASP A 120 6.86 35.55 11.41
C ASP A 120 8.09 34.98 10.67
N SER A 121 9.27 35.08 11.28
CA SER A 121 10.49 34.43 10.76
C SER A 121 10.35 32.90 10.73
N PHE A 122 9.80 32.28 11.78
CA PHE A 122 9.52 30.85 11.80
C PHE A 122 8.53 30.43 10.71
N LEU A 123 7.41 31.14 10.57
CA LEU A 123 6.38 30.85 9.56
C LEU A 123 6.95 30.92 8.13
N LYS A 124 7.83 31.89 7.87
CA LYS A 124 8.57 31.96 6.60
C LYS A 124 9.49 30.75 6.37
N GLY A 125 10.10 30.23 7.44
CA GLY A 125 10.84 28.97 7.40
C GLY A 125 9.95 27.77 7.08
N VAL A 126 8.73 27.70 7.62
CA VAL A 126 7.75 26.65 7.27
C VAL A 126 7.41 26.71 5.79
N ASP A 127 7.10 27.90 5.27
CA ASP A 127 6.81 28.09 3.85
C ASP A 127 7.99 27.71 2.95
N TYR A 128 9.21 28.02 3.38
CA TYR A 128 10.44 27.59 2.70
C TYR A 128 10.54 26.07 2.59
N LEU A 129 10.33 25.34 3.70
CA LEU A 129 10.41 23.87 3.71
C LEU A 129 9.32 23.25 2.84
N LEU A 130 8.10 23.79 2.87
CA LEU A 130 7.00 23.33 2.03
C LEU A 130 7.27 23.58 0.53
N ALA A 131 7.85 24.73 0.19
CA ALA A 131 8.21 25.06 -1.18
C ALA A 131 9.42 24.26 -1.69
N ALA A 132 10.30 23.81 -0.79
CA ALA A 132 11.47 23.01 -1.12
C ALA A 132 11.15 21.54 -1.40
N GLN A 133 9.99 21.04 -0.98
CA GLN A 133 9.62 19.64 -1.15
C GLN A 133 9.36 19.33 -2.64
N TYR A 134 9.93 18.23 -3.12
CA TYR A 134 9.61 17.72 -4.45
C TYR A 134 8.18 17.16 -4.51
N PRO A 135 7.52 17.14 -5.69
CA PRO A 135 6.22 16.48 -5.84
C PRO A 135 6.22 15.01 -5.38
N GLY A 136 7.36 14.31 -5.53
CA GLY A 136 7.54 12.94 -5.04
C GLY A 136 7.83 12.80 -3.54
N GLY A 137 7.79 13.89 -2.77
CA GLY A 137 7.87 13.90 -1.31
C GLY A 137 9.25 14.11 -0.69
N GLY A 138 10.34 13.96 -1.45
CA GLY A 138 11.70 14.16 -0.95
C GLY A 138 12.12 15.64 -0.84
N TRP A 139 13.26 15.90 -0.19
CA TRP A 139 13.85 17.23 -0.09
C TRP A 139 15.28 17.30 -0.65
N PRO A 140 15.65 18.40 -1.33
CA PRO A 140 17.02 18.66 -1.76
C PRO A 140 17.93 19.06 -0.60
N GLN A 141 19.25 19.00 -0.81
CA GLN A 141 20.20 19.57 0.15
C GLN A 141 20.13 21.11 0.20
N PHE A 142 19.79 21.74 -0.93
CA PHE A 142 19.68 23.19 -1.09
C PHE A 142 18.43 23.57 -1.87
N TRP A 143 17.74 24.61 -1.42
CA TRP A 143 16.63 25.22 -2.15
C TRP A 143 16.71 26.75 -2.11
N PRO A 144 16.57 27.48 -3.24
CA PRO A 144 16.33 27.00 -4.60
C PRO A 144 17.39 26.06 -5.14
N LEU A 145 17.00 25.23 -6.11
CA LEU A 145 17.80 24.10 -6.58
C LEU A 145 19.13 24.55 -7.18
N ARG A 146 20.15 23.71 -6.99
CA ARG A 146 21.49 23.88 -7.57
C ARG A 146 21.82 22.70 -8.45
N LYS A 147 22.59 22.96 -9.51
CA LYS A 147 23.07 21.91 -10.41
C LYS A 147 23.99 20.94 -9.66
N GLY A 148 23.86 19.64 -9.96
CA GLY A 148 24.64 18.57 -9.35
C GLY A 148 23.93 17.90 -8.18
N TYR A 149 24.69 17.18 -7.35
CA TYR A 149 24.15 16.30 -6.31
C TYR A 149 23.30 17.01 -5.24
N TYR A 150 23.43 18.33 -5.12
CA TYR A 150 22.65 19.17 -4.21
C TYR A 150 21.13 19.09 -4.43
N SER A 151 20.71 18.65 -5.62
CA SER A 151 19.32 18.49 -6.04
C SER A 151 18.79 17.05 -5.91
N HIS A 152 19.55 16.14 -5.31
CA HIS A 152 19.06 14.80 -5.00
C HIS A 152 18.18 14.82 -3.76
N ILE A 153 17.35 13.78 -3.60
CA ILE A 153 16.68 13.50 -2.33
C ILE A 153 17.78 13.22 -1.31
N THR A 154 17.90 14.06 -0.29
CA THR A 154 19.09 14.09 0.57
C THR A 154 18.78 13.61 1.98
N PHE A 155 19.14 12.36 2.28
CA PHE A 155 19.17 11.86 3.65
C PHE A 155 20.45 12.26 4.39
N ASN A 156 21.54 12.50 3.64
CA ASN A 156 22.87 12.85 4.14
C ASN A 156 22.84 13.91 5.25
N ASP A 157 23.61 13.62 6.31
CA ASP A 157 23.71 14.42 7.53
C ASP A 157 22.34 14.73 8.14
N GLY A 158 21.37 13.81 7.98
CA GLY A 158 20.01 13.92 8.49
C GLY A 158 19.15 15.02 7.87
N ALA A 159 19.52 15.57 6.70
CA ALA A 159 18.88 16.75 6.12
C ALA A 159 17.35 16.59 5.97
N MET A 160 16.89 15.60 5.20
CA MET A 160 15.47 15.32 5.05
C MET A 160 14.80 14.90 6.37
N ILE A 161 15.46 14.08 7.18
CA ILE A 161 14.85 13.55 8.42
C ILE A 161 14.61 14.65 9.47
N ARG A 162 15.50 15.63 9.61
CA ARG A 162 15.26 16.80 10.48
C ARG A 162 14.07 17.63 10.01
N VAL A 163 13.92 17.83 8.70
CA VAL A 163 12.76 18.53 8.13
C VAL A 163 11.48 17.79 8.45
N MET A 164 11.47 16.46 8.29
CA MET A 164 10.29 15.65 8.58
C MET A 164 9.91 15.66 10.05
N HIS A 165 10.87 15.62 10.98
CA HIS A 165 10.59 15.81 12.40
C HIS A 165 9.95 17.18 12.66
N LEU A 166 10.56 18.25 12.16
CA LEU A 166 10.06 19.62 12.40
C LEU A 166 8.66 19.83 11.81
N LEU A 167 8.40 19.38 10.58
CA LEU A 167 7.09 19.52 9.95
C LEU A 167 6.02 18.66 10.64
N ARG A 168 6.38 17.50 11.18
CA ARG A 168 5.45 16.70 11.99
C ARG A 168 5.09 17.45 13.28
N ASP A 169 6.08 17.96 14.00
CA ASP A 169 5.83 18.68 15.24
C ASP A 169 4.99 19.97 14.98
N VAL A 170 5.22 20.63 13.83
CA VAL A 170 4.36 21.73 13.34
C VAL A 170 2.93 21.25 13.06
N ALA A 171 2.76 20.12 12.38
CA ALA A 171 1.44 19.57 12.08
C ALA A 171 0.64 19.25 13.36
N ASP A 172 1.30 18.60 14.31
CA ASP A 172 0.74 18.26 15.63
C ASP A 172 0.34 19.53 16.40
N GLY A 173 1.09 20.62 16.24
CA GLY A 173 0.76 21.95 16.76
C GLY A 173 0.84 22.05 18.28
N GLU A 174 1.50 21.09 18.92
CA GLU A 174 1.87 21.15 20.33
C GLU A 174 2.92 22.23 20.56
N ALA A 175 3.09 22.68 21.81
CA ALA A 175 4.10 23.67 22.15
C ALA A 175 5.50 23.22 21.67
N PRO A 176 6.31 24.10 21.06
CA PRO A 176 6.09 25.55 20.89
C PRO A 176 5.30 25.96 19.63
N TYR A 177 4.77 25.04 18.83
CA TYR A 177 4.22 25.28 17.50
C TYR A 177 2.74 25.71 17.46
N GLY A 178 2.09 25.88 18.62
CA GLY A 178 0.67 26.21 18.70
C GLY A 178 0.25 27.52 18.01
N PHE A 179 1.20 28.41 17.72
CA PHE A 179 0.95 29.65 16.98
C PHE A 179 0.83 29.46 15.45
N VAL A 180 1.15 28.28 14.91
CA VAL A 180 1.09 28.02 13.47
C VAL A 180 -0.36 27.82 13.03
N ASP A 181 -0.76 28.54 11.98
CA ASP A 181 -2.13 28.49 11.48
C ASP A 181 -2.52 27.12 10.92
N GLY A 182 -3.82 26.81 10.96
CA GLY A 182 -4.34 25.51 10.55
C GLY A 182 -4.08 25.15 9.09
N MET A 183 -3.87 26.12 8.19
CA MET A 183 -3.56 25.84 6.79
C MET A 183 -2.13 25.32 6.65
N ARG A 184 -1.16 25.97 7.27
CA ARG A 184 0.24 25.50 7.30
C ARG A 184 0.37 24.17 8.01
N ARG A 185 -0.35 23.95 9.12
CA ARG A 185 -0.37 22.66 9.82
C ARG A 185 -0.85 21.52 8.93
N ARG A 186 -1.93 21.72 8.16
CA ARG A 186 -2.40 20.70 7.19
C ARG A 186 -1.40 20.44 6.07
N LYS A 187 -0.77 21.50 5.53
CA LYS A 187 0.29 21.34 4.51
C LYS A 187 1.50 20.60 5.06
N ALA A 188 1.88 20.87 6.30
CA ALA A 188 2.98 20.17 6.98
C ALA A 188 2.65 18.69 7.20
N ALA A 189 1.42 18.35 7.62
CA ALA A 189 0.96 16.97 7.75
C ALA A 189 1.05 16.21 6.42
N GLU A 190 0.58 16.84 5.34
CA GLU A 190 0.65 16.25 4.00
C GLU A 190 2.08 16.11 3.50
N ALA A 191 2.93 17.11 3.74
CA ALA A 191 4.35 17.05 3.42
C ALA A 191 5.05 15.88 4.13
N VAL A 192 4.74 15.65 5.42
CA VAL A 192 5.27 14.49 6.17
C VAL A 192 4.77 13.18 5.59
N ARG A 193 3.48 13.08 5.23
CA ARG A 193 2.90 11.89 4.59
C ARG A 193 3.64 11.55 3.28
N LEU A 194 3.82 12.53 2.40
CA LEU A 194 4.56 12.37 1.15
C LEU A 194 6.04 12.04 1.39
N GLY A 195 6.65 12.62 2.42
CA GLY A 195 8.03 12.31 2.81
C GLY A 195 8.20 10.85 3.28
N ILE A 196 7.21 10.31 4.03
CA ILE A 196 7.20 8.89 4.41
C ILE A 196 7.08 8.01 3.18
N GLU A 197 6.18 8.34 2.25
CA GLU A 197 6.03 7.60 0.99
C GLU A 197 7.33 7.61 0.17
N CYS A 198 8.02 8.76 0.10
CA CYS A 198 9.33 8.89 -0.52
C CYS A 198 10.38 7.99 0.14
N ILE A 199 10.45 7.99 1.48
CA ILE A 199 11.36 7.11 2.25
C ILE A 199 11.10 5.65 1.88
N LEU A 200 9.86 5.18 1.91
CA LEU A 200 9.54 3.78 1.66
C LEU A 200 9.93 3.38 0.22
N LYS A 201 9.67 4.24 -0.77
CA LYS A 201 10.06 4.01 -2.17
C LYS A 201 11.58 4.07 -2.40
N CYS A 202 12.31 4.82 -1.60
CA CYS A 202 13.78 4.89 -1.67
C CYS A 202 14.47 3.70 -0.97
N GLN A 203 13.75 2.83 -0.24
CA GLN A 203 14.40 1.71 0.45
C GLN A 203 15.04 0.77 -0.57
N VAL A 204 16.34 0.54 -0.45
CA VAL A 204 17.10 -0.27 -1.40
C VAL A 204 16.76 -1.73 -1.20
N VAL A 205 16.33 -2.38 -2.27
CA VAL A 205 16.02 -3.81 -2.30
C VAL A 205 17.15 -4.54 -3.01
N VAL A 206 17.73 -5.52 -2.33
CA VAL A 206 18.78 -6.40 -2.87
C VAL A 206 18.20 -7.80 -2.96
N ASP A 207 18.18 -8.39 -4.16
CA ASP A 207 17.69 -9.74 -4.40
C ASP A 207 16.28 -10.01 -3.80
N GLY A 208 15.41 -9.00 -3.90
CA GLY A 208 14.04 -9.04 -3.37
C GLY A 208 13.91 -8.81 -1.86
N VAL A 209 15.02 -8.58 -1.15
CA VAL A 209 15.05 -8.30 0.28
C VAL A 209 15.26 -6.80 0.52
N PRO A 210 14.32 -6.08 1.14
CA PRO A 210 14.53 -4.70 1.55
C PRO A 210 15.71 -4.61 2.53
N THR A 211 16.54 -3.59 2.37
CA THR A 211 17.69 -3.35 3.24
C THR A 211 17.50 -2.01 3.94
N VAL A 212 18.26 -1.00 3.54
CA VAL A 212 18.26 0.34 4.09
C VAL A 212 18.32 1.38 2.95
N TRP A 213 18.84 2.58 3.20
CA TRP A 213 18.86 3.67 2.23
C TRP A 213 20.28 4.09 1.87
N CYS A 214 20.44 4.70 0.70
CA CYS A 214 21.62 5.48 0.36
C CYS A 214 21.57 6.84 1.07
N ALA A 215 22.72 7.51 1.20
CA ALA A 215 22.78 8.87 1.73
C ALA A 215 22.05 9.88 0.82
N GLN A 216 21.94 9.58 -0.48
CA GLN A 216 21.16 10.36 -1.42
C GLN A 216 20.56 9.47 -2.52
N HIS A 217 19.38 9.87 -2.99
CA HIS A 217 18.62 9.20 -4.03
C HIS A 217 18.27 10.18 -5.15
N ASP A 218 18.29 9.70 -6.39
CA ASP A 218 17.86 10.51 -7.52
C ASP A 218 16.37 10.88 -7.40
N VAL A 219 16.03 12.10 -7.78
CA VAL A 219 14.68 12.63 -7.54
C VAL A 219 13.61 12.01 -8.42
N LYS A 220 13.99 11.45 -9.58
CA LYS A 220 13.05 10.88 -10.56
C LYS A 220 12.97 9.37 -10.43
N THR A 221 14.12 8.72 -10.39
CA THR A 221 14.25 7.26 -10.38
C THR A 221 14.21 6.67 -8.98
N LEU A 222 14.45 7.48 -7.95
CA LEU A 222 14.58 7.06 -6.54
C LEU A 222 15.74 6.10 -6.30
N ALA A 223 16.60 5.87 -7.30
CA ALA A 223 17.77 5.01 -7.18
C ALA A 223 18.86 5.68 -6.33
N PRO A 224 19.67 4.90 -5.59
CA PRO A 224 20.91 5.38 -4.98
C PRO A 224 21.78 6.13 -6.00
N THR A 225 22.31 7.29 -5.63
CA THR A 225 23.12 8.13 -6.55
C THR A 225 24.38 8.69 -5.87
N GLN A 226 25.32 9.14 -6.70
CA GLN A 226 26.59 9.72 -6.26
C GLN A 226 26.37 11.11 -5.65
N ALA A 227 27.14 11.46 -4.61
CA ALA A 227 27.32 12.84 -4.17
C ALA A 227 28.72 13.37 -4.49
N ARG A 228 29.56 13.55 -3.48
CA ARG A 228 30.98 13.90 -3.66
C ARG A 228 31.74 12.69 -4.22
N SER A 229 32.96 12.90 -4.72
CA SER A 229 33.74 11.80 -5.33
C SER A 229 33.94 10.61 -4.39
N TYR A 230 33.97 10.84 -3.08
CA TYR A 230 34.10 9.81 -2.05
C TYR A 230 32.77 9.33 -1.43
N GLU A 231 31.62 9.69 -2.02
CA GLU A 231 30.28 9.32 -1.53
C GLU A 231 29.48 8.65 -2.66
N HIS A 232 29.73 7.35 -2.82
CA HIS A 232 29.20 6.50 -3.88
C HIS A 232 27.75 6.04 -3.63
N PRO A 233 26.99 5.66 -4.69
CA PRO A 233 25.76 4.90 -4.55
C PRO A 233 26.00 3.65 -3.69
N SER A 234 25.41 3.61 -2.50
CA SER A 234 25.74 2.62 -1.47
C SER A 234 24.61 2.47 -0.46
N LEU A 235 24.65 1.42 0.38
CA LEU A 235 23.83 1.34 1.58
C LEU A 235 24.51 2.13 2.69
N SER A 236 23.86 3.18 3.19
CA SER A 236 24.44 4.05 4.22
C SER A 236 24.11 3.57 5.62
N GLY A 237 25.12 3.21 6.41
CA GLY A 237 24.94 2.89 7.82
C GLY A 237 24.64 4.12 8.69
N SER A 238 25.16 5.31 8.35
CA SER A 238 24.91 6.52 9.14
C SER A 238 23.51 7.06 8.91
N GLU A 239 23.12 7.27 7.65
CA GLU A 239 21.88 7.99 7.33
C GLU A 239 20.64 7.13 7.57
N SER A 240 20.76 5.82 7.29
CA SER A 240 19.66 4.87 7.50
C SER A 240 19.26 4.73 8.96
N ALA A 241 20.18 4.96 9.91
CA ALA A 241 19.84 4.97 11.32
C ALA A 241 18.84 6.08 11.64
N GLY A 242 19.02 7.28 11.07
CA GLY A 242 18.08 8.39 11.23
C GLY A 242 16.72 8.09 10.62
N VAL A 243 16.69 7.49 9.42
CA VAL A 243 15.46 7.08 8.74
C VAL A 243 14.66 6.07 9.58
N LEU A 244 15.30 5.01 10.06
CA LEU A 244 14.65 3.99 10.89
C LEU A 244 14.09 4.58 12.18
N ILE A 245 14.86 5.43 12.86
CA ILE A 245 14.43 6.07 14.11
C ILE A 245 13.23 6.99 13.85
N PHE A 246 13.21 7.71 12.73
CA PHE A 246 12.06 8.51 12.33
C PHE A 246 10.82 7.62 12.11
N LEU A 247 10.92 6.56 11.32
CA LEU A 247 9.80 5.65 11.06
C LEU A 247 9.27 5.01 12.36
N MET A 248 10.16 4.61 13.27
CA MET A 248 9.79 4.08 14.59
C MET A 248 9.11 5.12 15.50
N SER A 249 9.31 6.42 15.25
CA SER A 249 8.69 7.47 16.03
C SER A 249 7.25 7.81 15.60
N VAL A 250 6.77 7.23 14.49
CA VAL A 250 5.36 7.35 14.09
C VAL A 250 4.50 6.49 15.00
N SER A 251 3.48 7.10 15.61
CA SER A 251 2.64 6.48 16.64
C SER A 251 1.83 5.28 16.12
N ASP A 252 1.22 5.45 14.94
CA ASP A 252 0.47 4.41 14.22
C ASP A 252 1.14 4.09 12.88
N PRO A 253 2.27 3.34 12.88
CA PRO A 253 3.01 3.03 11.67
C PRO A 253 2.22 2.05 10.80
N THR A 254 2.23 2.28 9.49
CA THR A 254 1.60 1.35 8.55
C THR A 254 2.36 0.01 8.54
N PRO A 255 1.72 -1.11 8.14
CA PRO A 255 2.41 -2.39 7.99
C PRO A 255 3.63 -2.34 7.05
N GLU A 256 3.62 -1.45 6.06
CA GLU A 256 4.75 -1.24 5.17
C GLU A 256 5.91 -0.57 5.90
N MET A 257 5.65 0.47 6.70
CA MET A 257 6.66 1.07 7.58
C MET A 257 7.20 0.05 8.57
N MET A 258 6.35 -0.81 9.12
CA MET A 258 6.81 -1.85 10.03
C MET A 258 7.74 -2.86 9.37
N ARG A 259 7.45 -3.27 8.13
CA ARG A 259 8.35 -4.13 7.34
C ARG A 259 9.65 -3.42 6.98
N ALA A 260 9.58 -2.16 6.57
CA ALA A 260 10.75 -1.35 6.26
C ALA A 260 11.67 -1.20 7.47
N VAL A 261 11.10 -0.91 8.65
CA VAL A 261 11.82 -0.85 9.92
C VAL A 261 12.46 -2.19 10.26
N GLN A 262 11.69 -3.28 10.17
CA GLN A 262 12.18 -4.61 10.48
C GLN A 262 13.38 -4.99 9.61
N ALA A 263 13.23 -4.85 8.29
CA ALA A 263 14.24 -5.21 7.32
C ALA A 263 15.53 -4.38 7.50
N GLY A 264 15.38 -3.08 7.79
CA GLY A 264 16.54 -2.23 8.10
C GLY A 264 17.23 -2.62 9.40
N VAL A 265 16.48 -2.97 10.45
CA VAL A 265 17.04 -3.45 11.72
C VAL A 265 17.78 -4.79 11.55
N GLU A 266 17.19 -5.73 10.79
CA GLU A 266 17.83 -7.00 10.44
C GLU A 266 19.08 -6.79 9.60
N TRP A 267 19.06 -5.85 8.66
CA TRP A 267 20.24 -5.47 7.90
C TRP A 267 21.35 -4.94 8.81
N PHE A 268 21.04 -4.01 9.73
CA PHE A 268 21.99 -3.52 10.72
C PHE A 268 22.56 -4.66 11.58
N ASP A 269 21.74 -5.63 11.95
CA ASP A 269 22.21 -6.82 12.69
C ASP A 269 23.19 -7.66 11.85
N SER A 270 22.88 -7.88 10.58
CA SER A 270 23.67 -8.73 9.67
C SER A 270 25.05 -8.16 9.29
N VAL A 271 25.20 -6.82 9.30
CA VAL A 271 26.45 -6.14 8.89
C VAL A 271 27.26 -5.60 10.08
N LYS A 272 26.99 -6.10 11.29
CA LYS A 272 27.74 -5.78 12.50
C LYS A 272 29.22 -6.11 12.36
N ILE A 273 30.07 -5.20 12.78
CA ILE A 273 31.52 -5.39 12.88
C ILE A 273 31.86 -5.54 14.36
N GLU A 274 32.17 -6.76 14.76
CA GLU A 274 32.50 -7.12 16.15
C GLU A 274 33.99 -7.43 16.31
N GLY A 275 34.52 -7.28 17.53
CA GLY A 275 35.92 -7.58 17.82
C GLY A 275 36.92 -6.55 17.30
N TYR A 276 36.45 -5.36 16.92
CA TYR A 276 37.29 -4.25 16.47
C TYR A 276 36.92 -2.94 17.15
N ARG A 277 37.93 -2.11 17.38
CA ARG A 277 37.78 -0.73 17.85
C ARG A 277 38.25 0.24 16.78
N TYR A 278 37.45 1.26 16.50
CA TYR A 278 37.83 2.36 15.62
C TYR A 278 38.45 3.50 16.43
N ASN A 279 39.77 3.67 16.35
CA ASN A 279 40.52 4.64 17.16
C ASN A 279 41.71 5.22 16.39
N LYS A 280 42.32 6.27 16.95
CA LYS A 280 43.55 6.84 16.39
C LYS A 280 44.73 5.90 16.66
N SER A 281 45.48 5.59 15.61
CA SER A 281 46.77 4.87 15.63
C SER A 281 47.92 5.82 15.24
N GLN A 282 49.15 5.30 15.20
CA GLN A 282 50.34 6.07 14.79
C GLN A 282 50.26 6.64 13.37
N THR A 283 49.51 5.98 12.47
CA THR A 283 49.36 6.41 11.07
C THR A 283 48.04 7.14 10.81
N GLY A 284 47.13 7.22 11.78
CA GLY A 284 45.80 7.82 11.64
C GLY A 284 44.69 6.92 12.19
N LEU A 285 43.43 7.22 11.88
CA LEU A 285 42.29 6.38 12.30
C LEU A 285 42.40 4.98 11.69
N ALA A 286 42.24 3.93 12.50
CA ALA A 286 42.37 2.54 12.08
C ALA A 286 41.39 1.64 12.87
N LEU A 287 41.11 0.46 12.32
CA LEU A 287 40.48 -0.64 13.06
C LEU A 287 41.57 -1.44 13.78
N THR A 288 41.49 -1.50 15.10
CA THR A 288 42.36 -2.33 15.94
C THR A 288 41.57 -3.49 16.52
N LYS A 289 42.15 -4.70 16.54
CA LYS A 289 41.48 -5.87 17.13
C LYS A 289 41.28 -5.65 18.63
N ASP A 290 40.04 -5.80 19.08
CA ASP A 290 39.64 -5.68 20.48
C ASP A 290 38.34 -6.47 20.67
N GLN A 291 38.45 -7.67 21.24
CA GLN A 291 37.32 -8.58 21.45
C GLN A 291 36.29 -8.05 22.47
N GLN A 292 36.65 -7.02 23.24
CA GLN A 292 35.75 -6.37 24.20
C GLN A 292 35.16 -5.07 23.66
N ALA A 293 35.49 -4.68 22.43
CA ALA A 293 34.91 -3.49 21.81
C ALA A 293 33.43 -3.71 21.48
N ALA A 294 32.64 -2.65 21.69
CA ALA A 294 31.25 -2.65 21.25
C ALA A 294 31.17 -2.70 19.72
N ALA A 295 30.10 -3.31 19.18
CA ALA A 295 29.90 -3.44 17.74
C ALA A 295 29.93 -2.09 17.02
N LEU A 296 30.50 -2.09 15.83
CA LEU A 296 30.63 -0.94 14.93
C LEU A 296 29.96 -1.24 13.59
N TRP A 297 29.71 -0.19 12.82
CA TRP A 297 29.19 -0.27 11.45
C TRP A 297 29.95 0.70 10.56
N ALA A 298 30.23 0.29 9.33
CA ALA A 298 30.74 1.19 8.30
C ALA A 298 29.69 2.24 7.92
N ARG A 299 30.16 3.38 7.43
CA ARG A 299 29.29 4.46 6.93
C ARG A 299 28.65 4.09 5.60
N PHE A 300 29.37 3.36 4.75
CA PHE A 300 28.92 2.94 3.42
C PHE A 300 29.21 1.46 3.19
N TYR A 301 28.26 0.77 2.59
CA TYR A 301 28.39 -0.62 2.15
C TYR A 301 28.06 -0.72 0.66
N GLU A 302 28.82 -1.53 -0.05
CA GLU A 302 28.54 -1.88 -1.44
C GLU A 302 27.18 -2.60 -1.53
N ILE A 303 26.33 -2.14 -2.47
CA ILE A 303 25.03 -2.75 -2.74
C ILE A 303 25.26 -4.18 -3.25
N LYS A 304 24.39 -5.12 -2.86
CA LYS A 304 24.50 -6.57 -3.07
C LYS A 304 25.45 -7.28 -2.11
N SER A 305 26.72 -6.88 -2.04
CA SER A 305 27.71 -7.62 -1.26
C SER A 305 27.68 -7.31 0.24
N ASN A 306 27.09 -6.18 0.65
CA ASN A 306 27.15 -5.66 2.01
C ASN A 306 28.59 -5.51 2.54
N ARG A 307 29.58 -5.35 1.66
CA ARG A 307 30.97 -5.12 2.07
C ARG A 307 31.17 -3.66 2.42
N PRO A 308 31.81 -3.33 3.55
CA PRO A 308 32.27 -1.96 3.82
C PRO A 308 33.08 -1.40 2.65
N ILE A 309 32.77 -0.17 2.24
CA ILE A 309 33.52 0.55 1.21
C ILE A 309 34.06 1.87 1.71
N PHE A 310 35.23 2.23 1.19
CA PHE A 310 35.96 3.46 1.46
C PHE A 310 36.30 4.13 0.14
N SER A 311 36.51 5.44 0.15
CA SER A 311 36.94 6.17 -1.04
C SER A 311 37.72 7.41 -0.66
N ASP A 312 38.57 7.87 -1.57
CA ASP A 312 39.27 9.14 -1.47
C ASP A 312 38.73 10.15 -2.49
N ARG A 313 39.34 11.32 -2.56
CA ARG A 313 39.02 12.39 -3.51
C ARG A 313 39.16 11.96 -4.97
N ASP A 314 39.96 10.93 -5.24
CA ASP A 314 40.10 10.29 -6.55
C ASP A 314 38.87 9.51 -7.00
N GLY A 315 37.91 9.27 -6.10
CA GLY A 315 36.67 8.56 -6.39
C GLY A 315 36.81 7.06 -6.60
N VAL A 316 37.93 6.46 -6.18
CA VAL A 316 38.15 5.01 -6.31
C VAL A 316 37.66 4.29 -5.04
N ILE A 317 36.73 3.34 -5.24
CA ILE A 317 36.25 2.45 -4.19
C ILE A 317 37.37 1.52 -3.74
N ARG A 318 37.54 1.44 -2.42
CA ARG A 318 38.51 0.63 -1.70
C ARG A 318 37.80 -0.18 -0.61
N TYR A 319 38.42 -1.28 -0.21
CA TYR A 319 37.82 -2.21 0.76
C TYR A 319 38.57 -2.27 2.09
N ASP A 320 39.71 -1.58 2.18
CA ASP A 320 40.40 -1.33 3.45
C ASP A 320 40.55 0.18 3.68
N ILE A 321 40.21 0.64 4.88
CA ILE A 321 40.41 2.04 5.29
C ILE A 321 41.90 2.44 5.33
N GLN A 322 42.82 1.48 5.35
CA GLN A 322 44.25 1.75 5.21
C GLN A 322 44.65 2.15 3.78
N GLU A 323 43.81 1.87 2.78
CA GLU A 323 44.07 2.19 1.36
C GLU A 323 43.72 3.64 1.00
N ILE A 324 43.03 4.38 1.88
CA ILE A 324 42.68 5.80 1.69
C ILE A 324 43.68 6.74 2.38
N GLY A 325 43.86 7.94 1.80
CA GLY A 325 44.80 8.95 2.28
C GLY A 325 44.46 9.50 3.68
N GLY A 326 45.49 9.95 4.39
CA GLY A 326 45.39 10.42 5.78
C GLY A 326 44.38 11.56 6.00
N GLU A 327 44.18 12.43 5.00
CA GLU A 327 43.21 13.54 5.07
C GLU A 327 41.76 13.06 5.14
N ARG A 328 41.32 12.18 4.22
CA ARG A 328 39.98 11.60 4.23
C ARG A 328 39.78 10.61 5.37
N ARG A 329 40.82 9.86 5.73
CA ARG A 329 40.78 8.94 6.85
C ARG A 329 40.62 9.65 8.20
N GLY A 330 41.27 10.80 8.38
CA GLY A 330 41.20 11.59 9.61
C GLY A 330 40.03 12.58 9.68
N GLY A 331 39.56 13.07 8.52
CA GLY A 331 38.56 14.14 8.42
C GLY A 331 37.13 13.67 8.16
N TYR A 332 36.88 12.36 8.05
CA TYR A 332 35.56 11.80 7.77
C TYR A 332 35.32 10.53 8.60
N SER A 333 34.11 10.40 9.15
CA SER A 333 33.75 9.25 9.98
C SER A 333 33.33 8.07 9.09
N TRP A 334 34.22 7.11 8.91
CA TRP A 334 33.98 5.91 8.10
C TRP A 334 33.37 4.75 8.88
N TYR A 335 33.49 4.76 10.21
CA TYR A 335 32.84 3.81 11.12
C TYR A 335 32.16 4.54 12.27
N GLY A 336 31.11 3.94 12.84
CA GLY A 336 30.41 4.49 14.00
C GLY A 336 29.50 3.49 14.70
N ASP A 337 28.75 4.00 15.68
CA ASP A 337 27.88 3.24 16.60
C ASP A 337 26.40 3.23 16.17
N TRP A 338 26.12 3.58 14.90
CA TRP A 338 24.77 3.90 14.41
C TRP A 338 23.74 2.79 14.69
N GLY A 339 24.13 1.53 14.48
CA GLY A 339 23.27 0.37 14.71
C GLY A 339 22.93 0.13 16.18
N GLN A 340 23.76 0.58 17.13
CA GLN A 340 23.41 0.50 18.57
C GLN A 340 22.19 1.38 18.88
N LYS A 341 22.14 2.59 18.32
CA LYS A 341 21.01 3.51 18.50
C LYS A 341 19.75 2.94 17.86
N VAL A 342 19.86 2.34 16.69
CA VAL A 342 18.76 1.64 16.01
C VAL A 342 18.23 0.49 16.88
N ALA A 343 19.11 -0.39 17.36
CA ALA A 343 18.74 -1.52 18.20
C ALA A 343 18.07 -1.08 19.51
N GLN A 344 18.62 -0.04 20.16
CA GLN A 344 18.03 0.55 21.36
C GLN A 344 16.63 1.08 21.09
N LYS A 345 16.44 1.89 20.04
CA LYS A 345 15.13 2.46 19.70
C LYS A 345 14.13 1.38 19.29
N TYR A 346 14.57 0.38 18.55
CA TYR A 346 13.74 -0.76 18.17
C TYR A 346 13.28 -1.56 19.38
N SER A 347 14.14 -1.80 20.37
CA SER A 347 13.75 -2.48 21.63
C SER A 347 12.71 -1.72 22.46
N GLN A 348 12.62 -0.40 22.27
CA GLN A 348 11.66 0.48 22.95
C GLN A 348 10.39 0.68 22.12
N TRP A 349 10.39 0.27 20.85
CA TRP A 349 9.31 0.58 19.92
C TRP A 349 8.11 -0.33 20.19
N PRO A 350 6.91 0.19 20.54
CA PRO A 350 5.78 -0.64 21.01
C PRO A 350 5.37 -1.77 20.06
N HIS A 351 5.64 -1.60 18.77
CA HIS A 351 5.29 -2.55 17.72
C HIS A 351 6.30 -3.71 17.57
N HIS A 352 7.46 -3.67 18.24
CA HIS A 352 8.51 -4.69 18.11
C HIS A 352 8.10 -6.08 18.64
N GLU A 353 7.33 -6.17 19.73
CA GLU A 353 6.83 -7.45 20.27
C GLU A 353 5.68 -8.04 19.44
N GLY A 354 4.87 -7.19 18.78
CA GLY A 354 3.86 -7.63 17.82
C GLY A 354 4.48 -8.35 16.61
N VAL A 355 5.64 -7.86 16.16
CA VAL A 355 6.47 -8.48 15.12
C VAL A 355 7.13 -9.78 15.62
N LYS A 356 7.70 -9.79 16.84
CA LYS A 356 8.28 -11.02 17.45
C LYS A 356 7.24 -12.11 17.75
N LYS A 357 6.00 -11.77 18.15
CA LYS A 357 4.92 -12.76 18.37
C LYS A 357 4.42 -13.38 17.07
N GLN A 358 4.34 -12.61 15.98
CA GLN A 358 4.09 -13.16 14.64
C GLN A 358 5.19 -14.13 14.17
N LEU A 359 6.42 -13.95 14.64
CA LEU A 359 7.56 -14.83 14.34
C LEU A 359 7.64 -16.05 15.28
N ARG A 360 7.31 -15.92 16.58
CA ARG A 360 7.28 -17.06 17.52
C ARG A 360 6.13 -18.04 17.25
N SER A 361 5.00 -17.57 16.71
CA SER A 361 3.95 -18.47 16.21
C SER A 361 4.38 -19.20 14.92
N ARG A 362 5.32 -18.65 14.16
CA ARG A 362 5.99 -19.29 13.01
C ARG A 362 7.09 -20.28 13.42
N SER A 363 7.92 -19.99 14.43
CA SER A 363 9.01 -20.89 14.87
C SER A 363 8.58 -22.25 15.45
N ARG A 364 7.30 -22.47 15.79
CA ARG A 364 6.81 -23.79 16.24
C ARG A 364 6.31 -24.69 15.10
N ARG A 365 6.39 -24.25 13.83
CA ARG A 365 5.93 -25.04 12.68
C ARG A 365 6.85 -24.90 11.46
N ILE A 366 8.14 -25.18 11.61
CA ILE A 366 9.05 -25.24 10.44
C ILE A 366 10.09 -26.35 10.65
N PRO A 367 10.18 -27.35 9.76
CA PRO A 367 11.45 -27.87 9.27
C PRO A 367 11.95 -27.03 8.09
N GLU A 368 13.26 -26.86 8.07
CA GLU A 368 14.15 -26.07 7.22
C GLU A 368 13.69 -25.76 5.78
N HIS A 369 13.46 -24.47 5.51
CA HIS A 369 14.02 -23.73 4.38
C HIS A 369 13.73 -22.23 4.56
N SER A 370 14.77 -21.44 4.81
CA SER A 370 14.71 -19.97 4.86
C SER A 370 15.25 -19.39 3.55
N GLY A 371 14.34 -19.18 2.59
CA GLY A 371 14.46 -18.19 1.53
C GLY A 371 13.42 -17.09 1.78
N ALA A 372 13.69 -15.86 1.33
CA ALA A 372 12.68 -14.82 1.26
C ALA A 372 11.40 -15.40 0.65
N SER A 373 10.27 -15.22 1.33
CA SER A 373 9.00 -15.39 0.65
C SER A 373 8.32 -14.03 0.61
N SER A 374 8.52 -13.33 -0.51
CA SER A 374 7.41 -12.63 -1.12
C SER A 374 6.28 -13.66 -1.28
N HIS A 375 5.37 -13.76 -0.31
CA HIS A 375 4.27 -14.71 -0.39
C HIS A 375 3.34 -14.22 -1.50
N ARG A 376 3.65 -14.59 -2.74
CA ARG A 376 2.73 -14.49 -3.88
C ARG A 376 1.52 -15.35 -3.51
N TYR A 377 0.33 -14.83 -3.72
CA TYR A 377 -0.86 -15.63 -3.50
C TYR A 377 -1.01 -16.62 -4.65
N ARG A 378 -1.32 -17.88 -4.31
CA ARG A 378 -1.72 -18.90 -5.29
C ARG A 378 -3.08 -18.51 -5.80
N ALA A 379 -3.22 -18.29 -7.11
CA ALA A 379 -4.45 -17.80 -7.69
C ALA A 379 -4.87 -18.61 -8.92
N ILE A 380 -6.15 -18.95 -9.00
CA ILE A 380 -6.82 -19.35 -10.23
C ILE A 380 -7.83 -18.26 -10.55
N VAL A 381 -7.88 -17.84 -11.82
CA VAL A 381 -8.95 -16.99 -12.34
C VAL A 381 -9.91 -17.86 -13.12
N SER A 382 -11.20 -17.79 -12.80
CA SER A 382 -12.29 -18.42 -13.56
C SER A 382 -13.17 -17.33 -14.16
N THR A 383 -13.20 -17.20 -15.47
CA THR A 383 -13.70 -16.01 -16.17
C THR A 383 -14.66 -16.36 -17.30
N ASP A 384 -15.65 -15.50 -17.52
CA ASP A 384 -16.54 -15.56 -18.68
C ASP A 384 -16.09 -14.66 -19.84
N ILE A 385 -14.78 -14.38 -19.92
CA ILE A 385 -14.13 -13.65 -21.03
C ILE A 385 -14.58 -14.14 -22.41
N GLY A 386 -14.85 -13.18 -23.30
CA GLY A 386 -15.49 -13.43 -24.59
C GLY A 386 -17.02 -13.63 -24.50
N GLY A 387 -17.59 -13.55 -23.30
CA GLY A 387 -19.01 -13.68 -23.01
C GLY A 387 -19.79 -12.38 -23.26
N THR A 388 -20.45 -11.86 -22.21
CA THR A 388 -21.50 -10.84 -22.39
C THR A 388 -21.04 -9.39 -22.32
N ASP A 389 -19.85 -9.11 -21.77
CA ASP A 389 -19.28 -7.76 -21.62
C ASP A 389 -17.77 -7.79 -21.92
N PRO A 390 -17.18 -6.69 -22.42
CA PRO A 390 -15.74 -6.65 -22.73
C PRO A 390 -14.82 -6.46 -21.51
N ASP A 391 -15.35 -6.49 -20.28
CA ASP A 391 -14.61 -6.12 -19.07
C ASP A 391 -13.63 -7.17 -18.57
N ASP A 392 -13.95 -8.45 -18.70
CA ASP A 392 -13.01 -9.54 -18.42
C ASP A 392 -11.71 -9.40 -19.22
N PHE A 393 -11.78 -8.91 -20.47
CA PHE A 393 -10.57 -8.67 -21.27
C PHE A 393 -9.70 -7.57 -20.65
N GLN A 394 -10.31 -6.47 -20.22
CA GLN A 394 -9.60 -5.38 -19.53
C GLN A 394 -9.05 -5.86 -18.16
N SER A 395 -9.83 -6.65 -17.41
CA SER A 395 -9.42 -7.26 -16.15
C SER A 395 -8.27 -8.26 -16.33
N MET A 396 -8.26 -9.02 -17.42
CA MET A 396 -7.18 -9.96 -17.77
C MET A 396 -5.89 -9.20 -18.12
N VAL A 397 -5.96 -8.12 -18.90
CA VAL A 397 -4.80 -7.24 -19.16
C VAL A 397 -4.22 -6.72 -17.84
N HIS A 398 -5.08 -6.24 -16.93
CA HIS A 398 -4.65 -5.81 -15.61
C HIS A 398 -4.00 -6.96 -14.84
N LEU A 399 -4.63 -8.13 -14.72
CA LEU A 399 -4.04 -9.30 -14.05
C LEU A 399 -2.62 -9.62 -14.59
N LEU A 400 -2.45 -9.64 -15.90
CA LEU A 400 -1.20 -10.05 -16.54
C LEU A 400 -0.06 -9.07 -16.27
N VAL A 401 -0.31 -7.75 -16.20
CA VAL A 401 0.75 -6.78 -15.82
C VAL A 401 1.15 -6.84 -14.34
N TYR A 402 0.38 -7.55 -13.51
CA TYR A 402 0.70 -7.87 -12.11
C TYR A 402 1.07 -9.34 -11.87
N SER A 403 1.21 -10.14 -12.93
CA SER A 403 1.45 -11.58 -12.80
C SER A 403 2.79 -11.93 -12.14
N ASP A 404 3.75 -10.99 -12.07
CA ASP A 404 4.99 -11.11 -11.28
C ASP A 404 4.75 -11.12 -9.76
N LEU A 405 3.60 -10.65 -9.28
CA LEU A 405 3.23 -10.59 -7.86
C LEU A 405 2.35 -11.76 -7.41
N LEU A 406 1.90 -12.62 -8.33
CA LEU A 406 0.91 -13.68 -8.07
C LEU A 406 1.42 -15.01 -8.60
N ASP A 407 1.25 -16.09 -7.85
CA ASP A 407 1.50 -17.43 -8.38
C ASP A 407 0.23 -17.86 -9.10
N LEU A 408 0.13 -17.49 -10.38
CA LEU A 408 -0.98 -17.91 -11.23
C LEU A 408 -0.87 -19.42 -11.48
N GLU A 409 -1.85 -20.14 -10.98
CA GLU A 409 -1.93 -21.60 -11.12
C GLU A 409 -2.97 -22.05 -12.13
N GLY A 410 -3.88 -21.16 -12.56
CA GLY A 410 -4.87 -21.47 -13.58
C GLY A 410 -5.56 -20.23 -14.14
N LEU A 411 -5.85 -20.28 -15.44
CA LEU A 411 -6.73 -19.34 -16.14
C LEU A 411 -7.84 -20.17 -16.80
N VAL A 412 -9.01 -20.21 -16.18
CA VAL A 412 -10.13 -21.07 -16.59
C VAL A 412 -11.17 -20.22 -17.31
N SER A 413 -11.48 -20.56 -18.55
CA SER A 413 -12.64 -19.99 -19.25
C SER A 413 -13.89 -20.78 -18.86
N SER A 414 -14.78 -20.19 -18.08
CA SER A 414 -16.07 -20.78 -17.66
C SER A 414 -17.24 -19.83 -18.00
N PRO A 415 -17.54 -19.61 -19.29
CA PRO A 415 -18.35 -18.50 -19.71
C PRO A 415 -19.84 -18.81 -19.75
N TYR A 416 -20.64 -17.77 -19.50
CA TYR A 416 -21.97 -17.69 -20.05
C TYR A 416 -21.91 -17.02 -21.44
N GLY A 417 -22.22 -17.77 -22.50
CA GLY A 417 -22.25 -17.27 -23.87
C GLY A 417 -21.15 -17.85 -24.77
N GLU A 418 -20.66 -17.03 -25.71
CA GLU A 418 -19.78 -17.48 -26.80
C GLU A 418 -18.30 -17.54 -26.41
N GLY A 419 -17.90 -16.93 -25.30
CA GLY A 419 -16.51 -16.92 -24.85
C GLY A 419 -15.90 -18.31 -24.71
N ARG A 420 -14.60 -18.46 -24.95
CA ARG A 420 -13.89 -19.74 -24.87
C ARG A 420 -12.47 -19.52 -24.32
N MET A 421 -11.79 -20.62 -24.03
CA MET A 421 -10.36 -20.62 -23.69
C MET A 421 -9.52 -19.82 -24.71
N LYS A 422 -9.92 -19.81 -26.00
CA LYS A 422 -9.25 -19.03 -27.04
C LYS A 422 -9.20 -17.54 -26.70
N ASP A 423 -10.24 -16.97 -26.09
CA ASP A 423 -10.27 -15.55 -25.74
C ASP A 423 -9.22 -15.19 -24.68
N ILE A 424 -8.90 -16.11 -23.76
CA ILE A 424 -7.77 -15.97 -22.84
C ILE A 424 -6.44 -16.02 -23.60
N LEU A 425 -6.30 -17.00 -24.50
CA LEU A 425 -5.10 -17.17 -25.32
C LEU A 425 -4.81 -15.92 -26.17
N ASP A 426 -5.84 -15.27 -26.71
CA ASP A 426 -5.69 -14.02 -27.48
C ASP A 426 -5.11 -12.88 -26.63
N VAL A 427 -5.41 -12.82 -25.33
CA VAL A 427 -4.77 -11.86 -24.41
C VAL A 427 -3.32 -12.27 -24.11
N ILE A 428 -3.06 -13.57 -23.95
CA ILE A 428 -1.71 -14.10 -23.73
C ILE A 428 -0.81 -13.84 -24.95
N ASP A 429 -1.32 -13.93 -26.17
CA ASP A 429 -0.60 -13.59 -27.39
C ASP A 429 -0.19 -12.10 -27.44
N CYS A 430 -0.98 -11.23 -26.78
CA CYS A 430 -0.61 -9.83 -26.59
C CYS A 430 0.43 -9.67 -25.47
N TYR A 431 0.28 -10.41 -24.37
CA TYR A 431 1.27 -10.45 -23.29
C TYR A 431 2.64 -10.94 -23.76
N GLU A 432 2.69 -11.94 -24.63
CA GLU A 432 3.92 -12.48 -25.20
C GLU A 432 4.72 -11.43 -25.98
N GLN A 433 4.03 -10.57 -26.74
CA GLN A 433 4.67 -9.46 -27.45
C GLN A 433 5.31 -8.45 -26.49
N ASP A 434 4.73 -8.26 -25.31
CA ASP A 434 5.23 -7.35 -24.28
C ASP A 434 6.16 -8.05 -23.26
N TYR A 435 6.32 -9.38 -23.33
CA TYR A 435 6.96 -10.20 -22.29
C TYR A 435 8.44 -9.86 -22.10
N GLU A 436 9.18 -9.59 -23.17
CA GLU A 436 10.58 -9.17 -23.09
C GLU A 436 10.72 -7.88 -22.26
N CYS A 437 9.84 -6.92 -22.48
CA CYS A 437 9.81 -5.68 -21.70
C CYS A 437 9.44 -5.97 -20.25
N LEU A 438 8.34 -6.70 -20.01
CA LEU A 438 7.85 -7.01 -18.67
C LEU A 438 8.89 -7.76 -17.83
N SER A 439 9.48 -8.83 -18.40
CA SER A 439 10.50 -9.64 -17.75
C SER A 439 11.79 -8.87 -17.45
N SER A 440 12.08 -7.79 -18.17
CA SER A 440 13.21 -6.91 -17.84
C SER A 440 13.02 -6.14 -16.52
N TYR A 441 11.77 -5.95 -16.06
CA TYR A 441 11.46 -5.31 -14.77
C TYR A 441 11.40 -6.31 -13.61
N SER A 442 11.10 -7.58 -13.89
CA SER A 442 10.98 -8.63 -12.88
C SER A 442 11.09 -10.01 -13.54
N ASP A 443 12.02 -10.83 -13.05
CA ASP A 443 12.19 -12.22 -13.47
C ASP A 443 11.03 -13.14 -13.06
N LYS A 444 10.09 -12.63 -12.25
CA LYS A 444 8.91 -13.37 -11.75
C LYS A 444 7.71 -13.35 -12.69
N TYR A 445 7.75 -12.55 -13.75
CA TYR A 445 6.72 -12.58 -14.80
C TYR A 445 6.72 -13.98 -15.45
N PRO A 446 5.58 -14.69 -15.45
CA PRO A 446 5.50 -16.04 -15.99
C PRO A 446 5.75 -16.03 -17.49
N ASN A 447 6.56 -16.97 -17.96
CA ASN A 447 6.74 -17.18 -19.40
C ASN A 447 5.36 -17.41 -20.07
N PRO A 448 5.11 -16.84 -21.26
CA PRO A 448 3.84 -17.02 -21.97
C PRO A 448 3.41 -18.49 -22.12
N ASP A 449 4.34 -19.40 -22.35
CA ASP A 449 4.04 -20.83 -22.46
C ASP A 449 3.54 -21.44 -21.15
N ILE A 450 4.00 -20.93 -20.00
CA ILE A 450 3.47 -21.32 -18.68
C ILE A 450 2.01 -20.87 -18.57
N LEU A 451 1.71 -19.63 -18.97
CA LEU A 451 0.34 -19.11 -18.95
C LEU A 451 -0.58 -19.94 -19.85
N ARG A 452 -0.13 -20.29 -21.06
CA ARG A 452 -0.87 -21.19 -21.97
C ARG A 452 -1.10 -22.57 -21.36
N ALA A 453 -0.07 -23.14 -20.72
CA ALA A 453 -0.15 -24.47 -20.11
C ALA A 453 -1.12 -24.55 -18.93
N ILE A 454 -1.26 -23.47 -18.15
CA ILE A 454 -2.22 -23.38 -17.04
C ILE A 454 -3.60 -22.84 -17.48
N THR A 455 -3.77 -22.49 -18.75
CA THR A 455 -5.07 -22.09 -19.29
C THR A 455 -5.92 -23.34 -19.55
N LYS A 456 -7.20 -23.30 -19.15
CA LYS A 456 -8.13 -24.44 -19.21
C LYS A 456 -9.50 -24.01 -19.75
N GLN A 457 -10.18 -24.94 -20.41
CA GLN A 457 -11.59 -24.78 -20.75
C GLN A 457 -12.45 -25.34 -19.61
N GLY A 458 -13.13 -24.44 -18.91
CA GLY A 458 -14.16 -24.74 -17.93
C GLY A 458 -15.50 -25.13 -18.55
N GLU A 459 -16.56 -25.00 -17.77
CA GLU A 459 -17.92 -25.26 -18.21
C GLU A 459 -18.42 -24.20 -19.21
N ILE A 460 -19.17 -24.65 -20.23
CA ILE A 460 -19.78 -23.81 -21.28
C ILE A 460 -21.32 -23.89 -21.26
N GLU A 461 -21.88 -24.87 -20.54
CA GLU A 461 -23.31 -25.06 -20.37
C GLU A 461 -23.72 -24.67 -18.95
N ARG A 462 -24.84 -23.96 -18.81
CA ARG A 462 -25.39 -23.69 -17.49
C ARG A 462 -25.68 -24.99 -16.72
N ALA A 463 -25.36 -25.00 -15.43
CA ALA A 463 -25.69 -26.13 -14.56
C ALA A 463 -27.20 -26.42 -14.56
N PRO A 464 -27.62 -27.71 -14.55
CA PRO A 464 -29.02 -28.08 -14.42
C PRO A 464 -29.55 -27.69 -13.02
N TYR A 465 -30.84 -27.89 -12.76
CA TYR A 465 -31.45 -27.58 -11.46
C TYR A 465 -30.76 -28.25 -10.25
N ALA A 466 -30.07 -29.38 -10.45
CA ALA A 466 -29.23 -30.00 -9.42
C ALA A 466 -28.04 -29.11 -8.98
N GLY A 467 -27.66 -28.14 -9.80
CA GLY A 467 -26.58 -27.17 -9.58
C GLY A 467 -25.17 -27.66 -9.92
N VAL A 468 -25.03 -28.95 -10.25
CA VAL A 468 -23.82 -29.58 -10.78
C VAL A 468 -24.18 -30.47 -11.96
N ARG A 469 -23.21 -30.78 -12.82
CA ARG A 469 -23.45 -31.56 -14.05
C ARG A 469 -22.44 -32.67 -14.22
N ARG A 470 -21.21 -32.33 -14.64
CA ARG A 470 -20.14 -33.29 -14.94
C ARG A 470 -18.78 -32.64 -14.71
N PRO A 471 -17.74 -33.41 -14.38
CA PRO A 471 -16.38 -32.89 -14.29
C PRO A 471 -15.90 -32.29 -15.63
N THR A 472 -15.41 -31.06 -15.58
CA THR A 472 -14.80 -30.30 -16.69
C THR A 472 -13.27 -30.29 -16.56
N GLU A 473 -12.56 -29.74 -17.54
CA GLU A 473 -11.12 -29.50 -17.37
C GLU A 473 -10.87 -28.45 -16.27
N GLY A 474 -11.66 -27.37 -16.24
CA GLY A 474 -11.57 -26.33 -15.21
C GLY A 474 -11.79 -26.83 -13.77
N SER A 475 -12.88 -27.55 -13.51
CA SER A 475 -13.18 -28.10 -12.18
C SER A 475 -12.13 -29.11 -11.71
N ARG A 476 -11.66 -30.02 -12.59
CA ARG A 476 -10.54 -30.92 -12.27
C ARG A 476 -9.27 -30.16 -11.95
N TRP A 477 -8.96 -29.11 -12.71
CA TRP A 477 -7.77 -28.29 -12.48
C TRP A 477 -7.82 -27.57 -11.12
N ILE A 478 -8.99 -27.07 -10.71
CA ILE A 478 -9.19 -26.50 -9.36
C ILE A 478 -8.88 -27.54 -8.29
N ILE A 479 -9.38 -28.77 -8.44
CA ILE A 479 -9.13 -29.88 -7.50
C ILE A 479 -7.63 -30.20 -7.43
N ASP A 480 -6.99 -30.37 -8.60
CA ASP A 480 -5.57 -30.71 -8.71
C ASP A 480 -4.70 -29.64 -8.04
N CYS A 481 -4.96 -28.37 -8.32
CA CYS A 481 -4.29 -27.25 -7.66
C CYS A 481 -4.52 -27.23 -6.15
N ALA A 482 -5.74 -27.48 -5.68
CA ALA A 482 -6.05 -27.49 -4.25
C ALA A 482 -5.35 -28.63 -3.49
N HIS A 483 -5.10 -29.76 -4.16
CA HIS A 483 -4.38 -30.92 -3.62
C HIS A 483 -2.86 -30.82 -3.69
N ARG A 484 -2.29 -29.82 -4.38
CA ARG A 484 -0.83 -29.60 -4.38
C ARG A 484 -0.33 -29.46 -2.94
N ASP A 485 0.84 -30.02 -2.69
CA ASP A 485 1.53 -29.92 -1.40
C ASP A 485 2.10 -28.51 -1.19
N ASP A 486 1.18 -27.56 -1.02
CA ASP A 486 1.46 -26.18 -0.70
C ASP A 486 0.54 -25.77 0.45
N SER A 487 1.17 -25.27 1.52
CA SER A 487 0.47 -24.88 2.74
C SER A 487 -0.40 -23.63 2.57
N ARG A 488 -0.12 -22.80 1.56
CA ARG A 488 -0.87 -21.57 1.28
C ARG A 488 -2.28 -21.90 0.78
N PRO A 489 -3.29 -21.07 1.12
CA PRO A 489 -4.62 -21.19 0.54
C PRO A 489 -4.58 -20.95 -0.97
N LEU A 490 -5.53 -21.57 -1.67
CA LEU A 490 -5.76 -21.35 -3.10
C LEU A 490 -6.85 -20.30 -3.28
N CYS A 491 -6.49 -19.16 -3.86
CA CYS A 491 -7.41 -18.07 -4.14
C CYS A 491 -8.11 -18.34 -5.46
N LEU A 492 -9.45 -18.38 -5.47
CA LEU A 492 -10.25 -18.50 -6.69
C LEU A 492 -10.89 -17.14 -6.96
N LEU A 493 -10.42 -16.44 -7.99
CA LEU A 493 -11.03 -15.21 -8.48
C LEU A 493 -12.04 -15.59 -9.56
N VAL A 494 -13.32 -15.53 -9.22
CA VAL A 494 -14.40 -15.95 -10.11
C VAL A 494 -15.06 -14.70 -10.68
N TRP A 495 -14.82 -14.46 -11.97
CA TRP A 495 -15.30 -13.30 -12.72
C TRP A 495 -16.64 -13.60 -13.40
N GLY A 496 -16.88 -14.87 -13.77
CA GLY A 496 -18.12 -15.33 -14.38
C GLY A 496 -19.01 -16.19 -13.48
N GLY A 497 -19.47 -17.33 -14.00
CA GLY A 497 -20.32 -18.28 -13.29
C GLY A 497 -19.58 -19.16 -12.27
N LEU A 498 -20.33 -19.87 -11.42
CA LEU A 498 -19.81 -20.74 -10.35
C LEU A 498 -19.82 -22.23 -10.73
N GLU A 499 -20.14 -22.58 -11.97
CA GLU A 499 -20.31 -23.95 -12.45
C GLU A 499 -19.12 -24.85 -12.08
N ASP A 500 -17.90 -24.43 -12.43
CA ASP A 500 -16.69 -25.22 -12.14
C ASP A 500 -16.36 -25.29 -10.65
N VAL A 501 -16.68 -24.25 -9.87
CA VAL A 501 -16.46 -24.23 -8.41
C VAL A 501 -17.44 -25.18 -7.73
N ALA A 502 -18.71 -25.16 -8.11
CA ALA A 502 -19.73 -26.06 -7.60
C ALA A 502 -19.39 -27.51 -7.95
N GLN A 503 -18.98 -27.77 -9.19
CA GLN A 503 -18.56 -29.10 -9.63
C GLN A 503 -17.32 -29.59 -8.87
N ALA A 504 -16.30 -28.74 -8.68
CA ALA A 504 -15.09 -29.10 -7.93
C ALA A 504 -15.39 -29.44 -6.46
N LEU A 505 -16.27 -28.67 -5.81
CA LEU A 505 -16.70 -28.94 -4.43
C LEU A 505 -17.56 -30.19 -4.30
N ASN A 506 -18.37 -30.50 -5.31
CA ASN A 506 -19.12 -31.76 -5.37
C ASN A 506 -18.19 -32.97 -5.49
N ASP A 507 -17.22 -32.91 -6.40
CA ASP A 507 -16.35 -34.04 -6.71
C ASP A 507 -15.27 -34.25 -5.64
N ALA A 508 -14.80 -33.18 -5.00
CA ALA A 508 -13.78 -33.23 -3.97
C ALA A 508 -14.07 -32.26 -2.80
N PRO A 509 -15.08 -32.51 -1.96
CA PRO A 509 -15.45 -31.60 -0.87
C PRO A 509 -14.33 -31.32 0.14
N GLY A 510 -13.33 -32.20 0.23
CA GLY A 510 -12.15 -32.04 1.09
C GLY A 510 -11.26 -30.84 0.74
N ILE A 511 -11.39 -30.25 -0.46
CA ILE A 511 -10.63 -29.05 -0.85
C ILE A 511 -11.13 -27.79 -0.16
N LEU A 512 -12.36 -27.79 0.39
CA LEU A 512 -13.04 -26.62 0.94
C LEU A 512 -12.16 -25.79 1.91
N PRO A 513 -11.42 -26.37 2.87
CA PRO A 513 -10.60 -25.58 3.80
C PRO A 513 -9.45 -24.81 3.13
N LYS A 514 -8.99 -25.27 1.96
CA LYS A 514 -7.90 -24.64 1.20
C LYS A 514 -8.37 -23.43 0.39
N LEU A 515 -9.66 -23.36 0.03
CA LEU A 515 -10.16 -22.35 -0.89
C LEU A 515 -10.37 -20.99 -0.21
N ARG A 516 -10.10 -19.93 -0.97
CA ARG A 516 -10.53 -18.56 -0.70
C ARG A 516 -11.18 -18.01 -1.96
N VAL A 517 -12.51 -18.00 -2.01
CA VAL A 517 -13.26 -17.59 -3.21
C VAL A 517 -13.58 -16.11 -3.14
N TYR A 518 -13.25 -15.35 -4.19
CA TYR A 518 -13.75 -14.02 -4.42
C TYR A 518 -14.59 -14.05 -5.70
N TRP A 519 -15.90 -13.90 -5.56
CA TRP A 519 -16.82 -13.97 -6.68
C TRP A 519 -17.46 -12.63 -6.99
N ILE A 520 -17.36 -12.23 -8.26
CA ILE A 520 -18.13 -11.13 -8.85
C ILE A 520 -19.55 -11.65 -9.08
N GLY A 521 -20.36 -11.60 -8.03
CA GLY A 521 -21.69 -12.20 -8.03
C GLY A 521 -22.72 -11.42 -8.83
N GLY A 522 -22.64 -10.08 -8.85
CA GLY A 522 -23.72 -9.17 -9.27
C GLY A 522 -24.60 -9.68 -10.42
N PRO A 523 -24.28 -9.37 -11.69
CA PRO A 523 -25.01 -9.91 -12.82
C PRO A 523 -24.80 -11.42 -13.01
N ASN A 524 -23.65 -11.98 -12.61
CA ASN A 524 -23.28 -13.37 -12.91
C ASN A 524 -24.12 -14.41 -12.18
N LYS A 525 -24.66 -14.08 -11.00
CA LYS A 525 -25.64 -14.91 -10.30
C LYS A 525 -26.92 -15.13 -11.11
N LYS A 526 -27.28 -14.19 -11.99
CA LYS A 526 -28.40 -14.36 -12.93
C LYS A 526 -28.15 -15.53 -13.88
N TRP A 527 -26.90 -15.73 -14.27
CA TRP A 527 -26.48 -16.77 -15.22
C TRP A 527 -26.17 -18.11 -14.53
N SER A 528 -25.73 -18.06 -13.27
CA SER A 528 -25.32 -19.22 -12.47
C SER A 528 -26.18 -19.45 -11.18
N PRO A 529 -27.52 -19.30 -11.19
CA PRO A 529 -28.32 -19.38 -9.96
C PRO A 529 -28.40 -20.81 -9.40
N ASP A 530 -28.33 -21.83 -10.26
CA ASP A 530 -28.42 -23.23 -9.84
C ASP A 530 -27.13 -23.71 -9.16
N ALA A 531 -25.96 -23.40 -9.73
CA ALA A 531 -24.67 -23.68 -9.11
C ALA A 531 -24.47 -22.87 -7.82
N TYR A 532 -24.89 -21.60 -7.80
CA TYR A 532 -24.88 -20.79 -6.57
C TYR A 532 -25.74 -21.43 -5.48
N GLN A 533 -26.98 -21.81 -5.80
CA GLN A 533 -27.88 -22.42 -4.82
C GLN A 533 -27.34 -23.75 -4.29
N TYR A 534 -26.74 -24.57 -5.16
CA TYR A 534 -26.06 -25.79 -4.76
C TYR A 534 -24.94 -25.54 -3.73
N ILE A 535 -24.07 -24.55 -3.95
CA ILE A 535 -23.00 -24.20 -3.00
C ILE A 535 -23.58 -23.74 -1.67
N VAL A 536 -24.62 -22.90 -1.68
CA VAL A 536 -25.28 -22.42 -0.44
C VAL A 536 -25.87 -23.59 0.36
N ASP A 537 -26.48 -24.57 -0.31
CA ASP A 537 -27.14 -25.69 0.35
C ASP A 537 -26.16 -26.77 0.84
N HIS A 538 -25.09 -27.04 0.10
CA HIS A 538 -24.18 -28.19 0.35
C HIS A 538 -22.84 -27.79 0.96
N HIS A 539 -22.39 -26.56 0.74
CA HIS A 539 -21.08 -26.06 1.17
C HIS A 539 -21.16 -24.72 1.93
N PRO A 540 -22.07 -24.56 2.91
CA PRO A 540 -22.33 -23.27 3.55
C PRO A 540 -21.13 -22.74 4.37
N THR A 541 -20.14 -23.58 4.68
CA THR A 541 -18.90 -23.20 5.37
C THR A 541 -17.77 -22.75 4.44
N LEU A 542 -18.00 -22.73 3.12
CA LEU A 542 -17.03 -22.22 2.14
C LEU A 542 -16.59 -20.80 2.51
N TRP A 543 -15.29 -20.54 2.42
CA TRP A 543 -14.79 -19.18 2.55
C TRP A 543 -15.01 -18.44 1.22
N MET A 544 -15.92 -17.45 1.25
CA MET A 544 -16.37 -16.77 0.05
C MET A 544 -16.65 -15.29 0.30
N ILE A 545 -16.13 -14.43 -0.58
CA ILE A 545 -16.60 -13.06 -0.78
C ILE A 545 -17.57 -13.08 -1.96
N GLU A 546 -18.83 -12.74 -1.69
CA GLU A 546 -19.89 -12.59 -2.68
C GLU A 546 -20.13 -11.09 -2.92
N SER A 547 -19.43 -10.55 -3.93
CA SER A 547 -19.47 -9.14 -4.29
C SER A 547 -20.58 -8.88 -5.33
N ASN A 548 -21.77 -8.49 -4.87
CA ASN A 548 -22.90 -8.22 -5.78
C ASN A 548 -22.91 -6.79 -6.33
N ALA A 549 -22.35 -5.83 -5.59
CA ALA A 549 -22.32 -4.43 -6.00
C ALA A 549 -21.00 -3.71 -5.70
N THR A 550 -20.23 -4.16 -4.70
CA THR A 550 -18.99 -3.50 -4.26
C THR A 550 -17.98 -3.35 -5.40
N TYR A 551 -17.89 -4.36 -6.27
CA TYR A 551 -16.99 -4.36 -7.44
C TYR A 551 -17.19 -3.15 -8.38
N ARG A 552 -18.40 -2.57 -8.40
CA ARG A 552 -18.72 -1.40 -9.24
C ARG A 552 -17.87 -0.19 -8.91
N GLY A 553 -17.35 -0.10 -7.68
CA GLY A 553 -16.50 1.00 -7.25
C GLY A 553 -15.20 1.14 -8.04
N TRP A 554 -14.80 0.13 -8.81
CA TRP A 554 -13.61 0.22 -9.67
C TRP A 554 -13.78 1.22 -10.82
N PHE A 555 -14.99 1.33 -11.36
CA PHE A 555 -15.33 2.15 -12.53
C PHE A 555 -16.47 3.14 -12.26
N THR A 556 -17.04 3.16 -11.05
CA THR A 556 -18.05 4.12 -10.60
C THR A 556 -17.61 4.79 -9.29
N GLY A 557 -17.94 6.07 -9.12
CA GLY A 557 -17.53 6.83 -7.94
C GLY A 557 -16.05 7.22 -7.92
N GLY A 558 -15.59 7.69 -6.75
CA GLY A 558 -14.23 8.22 -6.58
C GLY A 558 -14.00 9.54 -7.32
N ASP A 559 -12.74 9.99 -7.42
CA ASP A 559 -12.41 11.11 -8.30
C ASP A 559 -12.49 10.68 -9.76
N GLN A 560 -13.51 11.15 -10.48
CA GLN A 560 -13.66 10.95 -11.92
C GLN A 560 -13.32 12.20 -12.74
N SER A 561 -12.77 13.22 -12.08
CA SER A 561 -12.33 14.44 -12.75
C SER A 561 -10.95 14.23 -13.36
N GLY A 562 -10.63 15.05 -14.36
CA GLY A 562 -9.30 15.04 -14.95
C GLY A 562 -8.87 13.65 -15.42
N VAL A 563 -7.59 13.35 -15.25
CA VAL A 563 -6.92 12.12 -15.70
C VAL A 563 -7.48 10.85 -15.04
N TRP A 564 -8.26 11.01 -13.97
CA TRP A 564 -8.87 9.90 -13.24
C TRP A 564 -10.25 9.51 -13.78
N GLY A 565 -10.83 10.24 -14.74
CA GLY A 565 -12.06 9.83 -15.41
C GLY A 565 -11.88 8.58 -16.27
N ASN A 566 -12.92 7.74 -16.43
CA ASN A 566 -12.82 6.45 -17.12
C ASN A 566 -12.25 6.54 -18.55
N GLU A 567 -12.75 7.46 -19.37
CA GLU A 567 -12.27 7.67 -20.75
C GLU A 567 -10.90 8.35 -20.79
N ARG A 568 -10.69 9.33 -19.91
CA ARG A 568 -9.47 10.13 -19.91
C ARG A 568 -8.27 9.32 -19.41
N PHE A 569 -8.45 8.51 -18.38
CA PHE A 569 -7.42 7.60 -17.90
C PHE A 569 -6.96 6.65 -19.01
N VAL A 570 -7.90 6.03 -19.73
CA VAL A 570 -7.56 5.11 -20.82
C VAL A 570 -6.84 5.84 -21.95
N SER A 571 -7.32 7.02 -22.35
CA SER A 571 -6.72 7.76 -23.46
C SER A 571 -5.34 8.34 -23.13
N GLU A 572 -5.06 8.71 -21.87
CA GLU A 572 -3.78 9.29 -21.46
C GLU A 572 -2.77 8.26 -20.92
N HIS A 573 -3.22 7.18 -20.29
CA HIS A 573 -2.34 6.25 -19.56
C HIS A 573 -2.34 4.80 -20.06
N ILE A 574 -3.25 4.40 -20.96
CA ILE A 574 -3.30 3.02 -21.47
C ILE A 574 -3.07 2.98 -22.99
N LYS A 575 -3.69 3.90 -23.72
CA LYS A 575 -3.68 3.93 -25.18
C LYS A 575 -2.25 4.03 -25.73
N GLY A 576 -1.89 3.06 -26.57
CA GLY A 576 -0.59 3.03 -27.27
C GLY A 576 0.56 2.45 -26.43
N ILE A 577 0.28 1.89 -25.25
CA ILE A 577 1.30 1.24 -24.41
C ILE A 577 1.34 -0.25 -24.68
N GLY A 578 2.33 -0.69 -25.46
CA GLY A 578 2.53 -2.11 -25.80
C GLY A 578 1.35 -2.74 -26.54
N ALA A 579 1.45 -4.06 -26.74
CA ALA A 579 0.37 -4.86 -27.30
C ALA A 579 -0.81 -4.96 -26.33
N LEU A 580 -0.55 -5.09 -25.02
CA LEU A 580 -1.58 -5.19 -23.99
C LEU A 580 -2.43 -3.91 -23.85
N GLY A 581 -1.83 -2.72 -23.85
CA GLY A 581 -2.58 -1.46 -23.81
C GLY A 581 -3.37 -1.21 -25.10
N THR A 582 -2.82 -1.61 -26.25
CA THR A 582 -3.55 -1.56 -27.53
C THR A 582 -4.75 -2.51 -27.53
N PHE A 583 -4.56 -3.73 -27.04
CA PHE A 583 -5.63 -4.71 -26.88
C PHE A 583 -6.72 -4.19 -25.93
N PHE A 584 -6.34 -3.65 -24.77
CA PHE A 584 -7.26 -3.08 -23.79
C PHE A 584 -8.22 -2.06 -24.42
N VAL A 585 -7.68 -1.10 -25.18
CA VAL A 585 -8.47 -0.04 -25.82
C VAL A 585 -9.37 -0.57 -26.94
N ARG A 586 -8.92 -1.62 -27.66
CA ARG A 586 -9.71 -2.26 -28.72
C ARG A 586 -11.01 -2.86 -28.18
N GLN A 587 -10.99 -3.37 -26.95
CA GLN A 587 -12.19 -3.93 -26.33
C GLN A 587 -13.15 -2.83 -25.89
N LYS A 588 -12.63 -1.78 -25.26
CA LYS A 588 -13.41 -0.62 -24.83
C LYS A 588 -12.51 0.58 -24.53
N ALA A 589 -12.95 1.78 -24.93
CA ALA A 589 -12.17 3.02 -24.84
C ALA A 589 -12.20 3.72 -23.46
N ASP A 590 -13.01 3.21 -22.53
CA ASP A 590 -13.17 3.67 -21.15
C ASP A 590 -12.97 2.51 -20.16
N ILE A 591 -12.64 2.83 -18.92
CA ILE A 591 -12.53 1.83 -17.85
C ILE A 591 -13.89 1.17 -17.64
N LYS A 592 -13.90 -0.17 -17.76
CA LYS A 592 -15.01 -1.01 -17.32
C LYS A 592 -14.57 -2.00 -16.25
N MET A 593 -13.55 -2.84 -16.50
CA MET A 593 -12.76 -3.59 -15.49
C MET A 593 -13.54 -4.12 -14.26
N GLY A 594 -14.71 -4.74 -14.46
CA GLY A 594 -15.62 -5.10 -13.37
C GLY A 594 -15.04 -6.13 -12.38
N ASP A 595 -14.13 -6.97 -12.85
CA ASP A 595 -13.61 -8.09 -12.08
C ASP A 595 -12.27 -7.81 -11.42
N THR A 596 -11.62 -6.73 -11.85
CA THR A 596 -10.34 -6.29 -11.32
C THR A 596 -10.32 -6.08 -9.80
N PRO A 597 -11.40 -5.67 -9.10
CA PRO A 597 -11.44 -5.69 -7.64
C PRO A 597 -10.98 -7.01 -7.00
N SER A 598 -11.27 -8.15 -7.63
CA SER A 598 -10.80 -9.46 -7.13
C SER A 598 -9.27 -9.60 -7.19
N VAL A 599 -8.62 -9.00 -8.20
CA VAL A 599 -7.17 -8.87 -8.29
C VAL A 599 -6.67 -7.84 -7.27
N GLY A 600 -7.35 -6.70 -7.16
CA GLY A 600 -7.07 -5.66 -6.16
C GLY A 600 -7.11 -6.18 -4.72
N TRP A 601 -7.96 -7.16 -4.42
CA TRP A 601 -7.98 -7.85 -3.13
C TRP A 601 -6.67 -8.58 -2.83
N LEU A 602 -6.03 -9.20 -3.83
CA LEU A 602 -4.73 -9.84 -3.68
C LEU A 602 -3.58 -8.83 -3.64
N LEU A 603 -3.67 -7.73 -4.40
CA LEU A 603 -2.63 -6.71 -4.48
C LEU A 603 -2.57 -5.83 -3.22
N ASN A 604 -3.74 -5.40 -2.74
CA ASN A 604 -3.87 -4.47 -1.62
C ASN A 604 -5.12 -4.80 -0.79
N GLY A 605 -5.15 -6.00 -0.24
CA GLY A 605 -6.22 -6.44 0.66
C GLY A 605 -5.70 -7.30 1.82
N ARG A 606 -6.63 -7.85 2.59
CA ARG A 606 -6.35 -8.78 3.68
C ARG A 606 -7.02 -10.11 3.36
N LEU A 607 -6.22 -11.09 2.92
CA LEU A 607 -6.72 -12.39 2.50
C LEU A 607 -7.63 -13.05 3.55
N GLU A 608 -7.21 -13.03 4.82
CA GLU A 608 -7.94 -13.72 5.90
C GLU A 608 -9.08 -12.90 6.53
N ASP A 609 -9.18 -11.59 6.25
CA ASP A 609 -10.17 -10.70 6.89
C ASP A 609 -10.76 -9.67 5.90
N PRO A 610 -11.81 -10.06 5.15
CA PRO A 610 -12.53 -9.19 4.21
C PRO A 610 -13.22 -7.97 4.85
N SER A 611 -13.32 -7.91 6.18
CA SER A 611 -13.84 -6.73 6.89
C SER A 611 -12.87 -5.55 6.92
N ARG A 612 -11.61 -5.79 6.53
CA ARG A 612 -10.59 -4.74 6.42
C ARG A 612 -10.66 -4.07 5.05
N PRO A 613 -10.47 -2.74 4.99
CA PRO A 613 -10.46 -2.04 3.72
C PRO A 613 -9.25 -2.46 2.87
N GLY A 614 -9.45 -2.47 1.56
CA GLY A 614 -8.43 -2.71 0.54
C GLY A 614 -8.95 -2.33 -0.84
N TRP A 615 -8.13 -2.51 -1.88
CA TRP A 615 -8.52 -2.20 -3.26
C TRP A 615 -9.64 -3.12 -3.77
N GLY A 616 -9.74 -4.34 -3.24
CA GLY A 616 -10.88 -5.22 -3.48
C GLY A 616 -12.14 -4.87 -2.68
N GLY A 617 -12.12 -3.82 -1.87
CA GLY A 617 -13.28 -3.38 -1.09
C GLY A 617 -13.27 -3.88 0.35
N ARG A 618 -14.40 -3.64 1.03
CA ARG A 618 -14.66 -4.04 2.42
C ARG A 618 -16.02 -4.73 2.51
N TYR A 619 -16.05 -5.87 3.17
CA TYR A 619 -17.21 -6.74 3.24
C TYR A 619 -17.67 -7.00 4.68
N VAL A 620 -18.95 -7.33 4.83
CA VAL A 620 -19.56 -7.73 6.10
C VAL A 620 -19.94 -9.20 6.06
N ARG A 621 -20.13 -9.81 7.24
CA ARG A 621 -20.62 -11.19 7.32
C ARG A 621 -22.00 -11.30 6.68
N ALA A 622 -22.20 -12.34 5.87
CA ALA A 622 -23.47 -12.55 5.21
C ALA A 622 -24.57 -12.88 6.22
N TRP A 623 -25.73 -12.24 6.06
CA TRP A 623 -26.99 -12.73 6.62
C TRP A 623 -27.49 -13.92 5.79
N LYS A 624 -28.66 -14.46 6.17
CA LYS A 624 -29.31 -15.52 5.41
C LYS A 624 -29.44 -15.07 3.96
N ARG A 625 -28.71 -15.73 3.05
CA ARG A 625 -28.75 -15.35 1.63
C ARG A 625 -30.20 -15.43 1.14
N PRO A 626 -30.73 -14.40 0.46
CA PRO A 626 -32.15 -14.35 0.13
C PRO A 626 -32.51 -15.50 -0.81
N ASN A 627 -33.40 -16.38 -0.33
CA ASN A 627 -33.99 -17.45 -1.10
C ASN A 627 -35.50 -17.45 -0.82
N LEU A 628 -36.29 -17.16 -1.86
CA LEU A 628 -37.74 -17.19 -1.81
C LEU A 628 -38.22 -18.39 -2.63
N LYS A 629 -38.81 -19.37 -1.94
CA LYS A 629 -39.42 -20.54 -2.57
C LYS A 629 -40.93 -20.37 -2.63
N LEU A 630 -41.51 -20.48 -3.83
CA LEU A 630 -42.94 -20.38 -4.08
C LEU A 630 -43.46 -21.64 -4.77
N ASN A 631 -44.52 -22.23 -4.24
CA ASN A 631 -45.17 -23.41 -4.83
C ASN A 631 -46.19 -23.03 -5.93
N ARG A 632 -45.96 -21.91 -6.61
CA ARG A 632 -46.83 -21.26 -7.61
C ARG A 632 -46.03 -20.21 -8.41
N LEU A 633 -46.59 -19.70 -9.50
CA LEU A 633 -46.09 -18.45 -10.08
C LEU A 633 -46.23 -17.28 -9.08
N PRO A 634 -45.31 -16.31 -9.12
CA PRO A 634 -45.35 -15.15 -8.23
C PRO A 634 -46.52 -14.22 -8.57
N LYS A 635 -47.09 -13.60 -7.54
CA LYS A 635 -48.11 -12.55 -7.61
C LYS A 635 -47.43 -11.20 -7.45
N GLU A 636 -48.02 -10.15 -8.00
CA GLU A 636 -47.47 -8.78 -7.96
C GLU A 636 -47.11 -8.28 -6.54
N SER A 637 -47.82 -8.76 -5.51
CA SER A 637 -47.54 -8.47 -4.10
C SER A 637 -46.30 -9.17 -3.53
N ASP A 638 -45.80 -10.22 -4.19
CA ASP A 638 -44.62 -10.94 -3.74
C ASP A 638 -43.37 -10.07 -3.90
N ARG A 639 -42.45 -10.22 -2.95
CA ARG A 639 -41.21 -9.43 -2.88
C ARG A 639 -40.00 -10.32 -2.66
N ILE A 640 -38.89 -9.95 -3.29
CA ILE A 640 -37.58 -10.60 -3.10
C ILE A 640 -36.48 -9.53 -3.07
N GLU A 641 -35.37 -9.80 -2.38
CA GLU A 641 -34.19 -8.95 -2.46
C GLU A 641 -33.51 -9.08 -3.84
N VAL A 642 -32.95 -8.00 -4.35
CA VAL A 642 -32.05 -8.02 -5.51
C VAL A 642 -30.88 -8.97 -5.24
N PHE A 643 -30.48 -9.73 -6.25
CA PHE A 643 -29.48 -10.81 -6.15
C PHE A 643 -29.87 -12.00 -5.24
N GLY A 644 -31.15 -12.11 -4.86
CA GLY A 644 -31.71 -13.31 -4.23
C GLY A 644 -32.05 -14.40 -5.24
N ILE A 645 -32.33 -15.61 -4.74
CA ILE A 645 -32.81 -16.74 -5.53
C ILE A 645 -34.33 -16.87 -5.38
N LEU A 646 -35.06 -16.70 -6.48
CA LEU A 646 -36.47 -17.09 -6.58
C LEU A 646 -36.54 -18.53 -7.08
N GLU A 647 -37.01 -19.44 -6.24
CA GLU A 647 -37.28 -20.82 -6.60
C GLU A 647 -38.78 -21.02 -6.80
N LEU A 648 -39.18 -21.36 -8.03
CA LEU A 648 -40.56 -21.68 -8.36
C LEU A 648 -40.72 -23.19 -8.42
N VAL A 649 -41.71 -23.73 -7.71
CA VAL A 649 -42.05 -25.16 -7.67
C VAL A 649 -43.52 -25.29 -8.05
N ILE A 650 -43.79 -25.43 -9.35
CA ILE A 650 -45.15 -25.33 -9.89
C ILE A 650 -45.69 -26.75 -10.07
N PRO A 651 -46.84 -27.12 -9.47
CA PRO A 651 -47.44 -28.43 -9.68
C PRO A 651 -47.67 -28.70 -11.18
N ALA A 652 -47.15 -29.82 -11.68
CA ALA A 652 -47.29 -30.23 -13.08
C ALA A 652 -48.35 -31.34 -13.27
N GLY A 653 -48.87 -31.92 -12.19
CA GLY A 653 -49.93 -32.94 -12.23
C GLY A 653 -49.54 -34.17 -13.07
N ASP A 654 -50.42 -34.59 -13.97
CA ASP A 654 -50.21 -35.73 -14.87
C ASP A 654 -49.30 -35.41 -16.07
N ALA A 655 -48.43 -34.40 -15.96
CA ALA A 655 -47.47 -34.04 -16.99
C ALA A 655 -46.66 -35.27 -17.45
N PRO A 656 -46.50 -35.49 -18.77
CA PRO A 656 -45.77 -36.64 -19.29
C PRO A 656 -44.27 -36.54 -18.95
N PRO A 657 -43.50 -37.65 -18.98
CA PRO A 657 -42.07 -37.65 -18.67
C PRO A 657 -41.22 -36.71 -19.56
N ASP A 658 -41.68 -36.40 -20.78
CA ASP A 658 -41.06 -35.48 -21.71
C ASP A 658 -41.63 -34.04 -21.60
N ALA A 659 -42.34 -33.73 -20.52
CA ALA A 659 -42.83 -32.39 -20.25
C ALA A 659 -41.68 -31.37 -20.22
N LYS A 660 -41.85 -30.30 -20.99
CA LYS A 660 -40.92 -29.19 -21.13
C LYS A 660 -41.66 -27.91 -20.85
N ALA A 661 -41.08 -27.09 -19.99
CA ALA A 661 -41.55 -25.74 -19.75
C ALA A 661 -40.37 -24.77 -19.74
N THR A 662 -40.59 -23.55 -20.21
CA THR A 662 -39.63 -22.46 -20.20
C THR A 662 -40.25 -21.27 -19.49
N LEU A 663 -39.58 -20.74 -18.48
CA LEU A 663 -39.97 -19.49 -17.83
C LEU A 663 -39.32 -18.33 -18.57
N ILE A 664 -40.16 -17.51 -19.19
CA ILE A 664 -39.77 -16.29 -19.90
C ILE A 664 -39.80 -15.13 -18.93
N VAL A 665 -38.66 -14.44 -18.79
CA VAL A 665 -38.53 -13.24 -17.95
C VAL A 665 -37.53 -12.27 -18.57
N GLU A 666 -38.02 -11.10 -18.99
CA GLU A 666 -37.25 -10.14 -19.79
C GLU A 666 -36.62 -10.81 -21.03
N ASN A 667 -35.29 -10.75 -21.15
CA ASN A 667 -34.52 -11.38 -22.22
C ASN A 667 -34.03 -12.79 -21.87
N GLN A 668 -34.57 -13.42 -20.82
CA GLN A 668 -34.15 -14.75 -20.38
C GLN A 668 -35.21 -15.81 -20.69
N ARG A 669 -34.70 -17.00 -21.00
CA ARG A 669 -35.47 -18.22 -21.20
C ARG A 669 -34.90 -19.27 -20.26
N LEU A 670 -35.59 -19.51 -19.14
CA LEU A 670 -35.11 -20.44 -18.11
C LEU A 670 -35.77 -21.80 -18.32
N ILE A 671 -34.96 -22.82 -18.60
CA ILE A 671 -35.45 -24.17 -18.83
C ILE A 671 -35.89 -24.78 -17.50
N GLY A 672 -37.12 -25.31 -17.48
CA GLY A 672 -37.71 -25.94 -16.30
C GLY A 672 -37.19 -27.36 -16.09
N HIS A 673 -37.13 -27.76 -14.82
CA HIS A 673 -36.82 -29.13 -14.42
C HIS A 673 -38.09 -29.80 -13.89
N LEU A 674 -38.53 -30.87 -14.57
CA LEU A 674 -39.57 -31.74 -14.05
C LEU A 674 -38.95 -32.67 -12.99
N ALA A 675 -39.37 -32.50 -11.74
CA ALA A 675 -38.93 -33.32 -10.62
C ALA A 675 -39.85 -34.54 -10.41
N ASP A 676 -39.34 -35.55 -9.70
CA ASP A 676 -40.05 -36.82 -9.45
C ASP A 676 -41.38 -36.65 -8.70
N ASP A 677 -41.50 -35.59 -7.91
CA ASP A 677 -42.72 -35.20 -7.20
C ASP A 677 -43.76 -34.50 -8.09
N ARG A 678 -43.59 -34.60 -9.42
CA ARG A 678 -44.48 -34.00 -10.44
C ARG A 678 -44.60 -32.49 -10.31
N THR A 679 -43.49 -31.83 -9.97
CA THR A 679 -43.39 -30.36 -9.99
C THR A 679 -42.44 -29.89 -11.09
N MET A 680 -42.81 -28.82 -11.77
CA MET A 680 -41.94 -28.11 -12.71
C MET A 680 -41.23 -26.98 -11.97
N ARG A 681 -39.89 -27.05 -11.93
CA ARG A 681 -39.05 -26.19 -11.09
C ARG A 681 -38.17 -25.24 -11.89
N PHE A 682 -38.03 -24.01 -11.39
CA PHE A 682 -37.21 -22.96 -11.98
C PHE A 682 -36.44 -22.20 -10.90
N ARG A 683 -35.25 -21.69 -11.24
CA ARG A 683 -34.54 -20.70 -10.43
C ARG A 683 -34.23 -19.44 -11.23
N PHE A 684 -34.58 -18.30 -10.65
CA PHE A 684 -34.36 -16.97 -11.20
C PHE A 684 -33.66 -16.08 -10.17
N CYS A 685 -32.78 -15.20 -10.64
CA CYS A 685 -32.14 -14.18 -9.81
C CYS A 685 -32.37 -12.77 -10.40
N PRO A 686 -33.06 -11.85 -9.69
CA PRO A 686 -33.26 -10.49 -10.15
C PRO A 686 -31.97 -9.67 -10.00
N LYS A 687 -31.53 -9.02 -11.07
CA LYS A 687 -30.30 -8.21 -11.10
C LYS A 687 -30.49 -6.72 -10.75
N ALA A 688 -31.73 -6.27 -10.59
CA ALA A 688 -32.06 -4.88 -10.27
C ALA A 688 -33.32 -4.82 -9.40
N ALA A 689 -33.45 -3.76 -8.59
CA ALA A 689 -34.66 -3.50 -7.82
C ALA A 689 -35.75 -2.91 -8.73
N LYS A 690 -36.67 -3.77 -9.18
CA LYS A 690 -37.84 -3.43 -10.00
C LYS A 690 -38.82 -4.60 -10.06
N GLN A 691 -39.96 -4.38 -10.70
CA GLN A 691 -40.90 -5.44 -11.02
C GLN A 691 -40.40 -6.30 -12.19
N TYR A 692 -40.56 -7.61 -12.08
CA TYR A 692 -40.29 -8.59 -13.12
C TYR A 692 -41.56 -9.36 -13.44
N SER A 693 -41.87 -9.47 -14.73
CA SER A 693 -43.03 -10.24 -15.23
C SER A 693 -42.58 -11.55 -15.83
N PHE A 694 -43.36 -12.60 -15.59
CA PHE A 694 -43.08 -13.97 -16.01
C PHE A 694 -44.20 -14.49 -16.91
N GLN A 695 -43.81 -15.31 -17.88
CA GLN A 695 -44.72 -16.12 -18.68
C GLN A 695 -44.14 -17.52 -18.83
N LEU A 696 -44.97 -18.56 -18.70
CA LEU A 696 -44.59 -19.93 -19.01
C LEU A 696 -44.95 -20.27 -20.46
N GLU A 697 -44.01 -20.88 -21.16
CA GLU A 697 -44.22 -21.59 -22.43
C GLU A 697 -44.00 -23.08 -22.17
N SER A 698 -44.98 -23.94 -22.43
CA SER A 698 -44.95 -25.35 -22.06
C SER A 698 -45.70 -26.25 -23.04
N ASN A 699 -45.26 -27.51 -23.20
CA ASN A 699 -46.08 -28.53 -23.86
C ASN A 699 -47.13 -29.16 -22.93
N VAL A 700 -47.14 -28.78 -21.64
CA VAL A 700 -48.14 -29.18 -20.66
C VAL A 700 -49.23 -28.11 -20.59
N ALA A 701 -50.45 -28.45 -20.98
CA ALA A 701 -51.57 -27.50 -21.10
C ALA A 701 -51.92 -26.76 -19.79
N SER A 702 -51.71 -27.38 -18.62
CA SER A 702 -51.95 -26.75 -17.32
C SER A 702 -50.88 -25.71 -16.93
N LEU A 703 -49.72 -25.74 -17.58
CA LEU A 703 -48.61 -24.83 -17.32
C LEU A 703 -48.45 -23.74 -18.40
N ASP A 704 -48.85 -24.05 -19.63
CA ASP A 704 -48.66 -23.15 -20.77
C ASP A 704 -49.47 -21.86 -20.62
N GLY A 705 -48.84 -20.73 -20.93
CA GLY A 705 -49.46 -19.41 -20.88
C GLY A 705 -49.68 -18.83 -19.48
N LEU A 706 -49.32 -19.54 -18.40
CA LEU A 706 -49.42 -19.00 -17.04
C LEU A 706 -48.53 -17.75 -16.89
N ARG A 707 -49.05 -16.73 -16.19
CA ARG A 707 -48.37 -15.45 -15.97
C ARG A 707 -48.23 -15.13 -14.49
N GLY A 708 -47.17 -14.40 -14.16
CA GLY A 708 -46.91 -13.92 -12.80
C GLY A 708 -46.05 -12.67 -12.81
N ALA A 709 -45.91 -12.03 -11.65
CA ALA A 709 -44.99 -10.92 -11.47
C ALA A 709 -44.41 -10.93 -10.06
N ILE A 710 -43.20 -10.41 -9.86
CA ILE A 710 -42.58 -10.21 -8.54
C ILE A 710 -41.90 -8.86 -8.48
N THR A 711 -41.89 -8.22 -7.32
CA THR A 711 -41.12 -7.00 -7.10
C THR A 711 -39.79 -7.32 -6.42
N ALA A 712 -38.67 -7.03 -7.08
CA ALA A 712 -37.36 -7.07 -6.46
C ALA A 712 -37.06 -5.73 -5.74
N CYS A 713 -36.53 -5.80 -4.53
CA CYS A 713 -36.24 -4.66 -3.67
C CYS A 713 -34.75 -4.62 -3.28
N ALA A 714 -34.24 -3.45 -2.94
CA ALA A 714 -32.94 -3.35 -2.29
C ALA A 714 -33.00 -3.98 -0.88
N PRO A 715 -31.92 -4.64 -0.40
CA PRO A 715 -31.89 -5.15 0.95
C PRO A 715 -31.87 -4.02 1.98
N GLU A 716 -32.58 -4.19 3.09
CA GLU A 716 -32.59 -3.23 4.20
C GLU A 716 -31.27 -3.29 4.96
N PRO A 717 -30.54 -2.18 5.19
CA PRO A 717 -29.22 -2.21 5.83
C PRO A 717 -29.17 -2.93 7.19
N SER A 718 -30.29 -2.95 7.92
CA SER A 718 -30.40 -3.63 9.23
C SER A 718 -30.18 -5.15 9.18
N VAL A 719 -30.35 -5.80 8.02
CA VAL A 719 -30.11 -7.24 7.87
C VAL A 719 -28.64 -7.61 8.09
N ALA A 720 -27.72 -6.70 7.75
CA ALA A 720 -26.27 -6.91 7.94
C ALA A 720 -25.87 -7.01 9.43
N ALA A 721 -26.71 -6.53 10.35
CA ALA A 721 -26.50 -6.67 11.79
C ALA A 721 -26.84 -8.08 12.32
N ARG A 722 -27.35 -8.98 11.48
CA ARG A 722 -27.80 -10.33 11.84
C ARG A 722 -27.14 -11.39 10.93
N PRO A 723 -25.82 -11.63 11.09
CA PRO A 723 -25.13 -12.63 10.29
C PRO A 723 -25.72 -14.03 10.52
N ASP A 724 -25.77 -14.85 9.46
CA ASP A 724 -26.29 -16.21 9.56
C ASP A 724 -25.18 -17.15 10.05
N THR A 725 -25.39 -17.75 11.21
CA THR A 725 -24.44 -18.70 11.83
C THR A 725 -24.14 -19.92 10.95
N ARG A 726 -25.00 -20.24 9.98
CA ARG A 726 -24.78 -21.33 9.01
C ARG A 726 -23.74 -20.95 7.95
N LEU A 727 -23.48 -19.67 7.75
CA LEU A 727 -22.56 -19.13 6.74
C LEU A 727 -21.34 -18.46 7.42
N PRO A 728 -20.59 -19.18 8.29
CA PRO A 728 -19.60 -18.56 9.18
C PRO A 728 -18.40 -17.94 8.44
N ASN A 729 -18.18 -18.32 7.17
CA ASN A 729 -17.06 -17.86 6.33
C ASN A 729 -17.52 -17.10 5.08
N TRP A 730 -18.80 -16.73 5.02
CA TRP A 730 -19.37 -16.03 3.88
C TRP A 730 -19.45 -14.53 4.14
N TRP A 731 -19.03 -13.75 3.15
CA TRP A 731 -18.95 -12.30 3.18
C TRP A 731 -19.72 -11.72 2.01
N THR A 732 -20.31 -10.54 2.20
CA THR A 732 -21.07 -9.85 1.15
C THR A 732 -21.00 -8.34 1.32
N ASP A 733 -21.57 -7.60 0.37
CA ASP A 733 -21.48 -6.15 0.27
C ASP A 733 -21.89 -5.46 1.58
N ASP A 734 -21.17 -4.40 1.94
CA ASP A 734 -21.52 -3.54 3.07
C ASP A 734 -22.69 -2.62 2.69
N LEU A 735 -23.84 -2.84 3.33
CA LEU A 735 -25.09 -2.10 3.06
C LEU A 735 -25.15 -0.72 3.74
N THR A 736 -24.08 -0.27 4.40
CA THR A 736 -24.06 1.07 5.01
C THR A 736 -24.29 2.15 3.93
N PRO A 737 -25.35 2.98 4.03
CA PRO A 737 -25.70 3.92 2.95
C PRO A 737 -24.58 4.90 2.57
N SER A 738 -23.75 5.32 3.53
CA SER A 738 -22.62 6.22 3.28
C SER A 738 -21.48 5.60 2.48
N LEU A 739 -21.51 4.28 2.27
CA LEU A 739 -20.53 3.51 1.51
C LEU A 739 -21.03 3.10 0.12
N ALA A 740 -22.21 3.56 -0.28
CA ALA A 740 -22.73 3.34 -1.62
C ALA A 740 -22.18 4.36 -2.63
N GLU A 741 -22.09 3.95 -3.89
CA GLU A 741 -21.97 4.85 -5.05
C GLU A 741 -23.24 4.71 -5.89
N GLY A 742 -24.12 5.71 -5.82
CA GLY A 742 -25.47 5.62 -6.37
C GLY A 742 -26.23 4.40 -5.81
N PRO A 743 -26.78 3.50 -6.64
CA PRO A 743 -27.49 2.31 -6.18
C PRO A 743 -26.57 1.14 -5.76
N HIS A 744 -25.25 1.31 -5.81
CA HIS A 744 -24.28 0.23 -5.61
C HIS A 744 -23.76 0.22 -4.18
N SER A 745 -24.34 -0.63 -3.33
CA SER A 745 -23.88 -0.82 -1.94
C SER A 745 -22.42 -1.29 -1.89
N GLY A 746 -21.67 -0.79 -0.92
CA GLY A 746 -20.25 -1.10 -0.71
C GLY A 746 -19.29 -0.52 -1.74
N ALA A 747 -19.76 -0.02 -2.90
CA ALA A 747 -18.89 0.44 -3.99
C ALA A 747 -17.90 1.53 -3.58
N LYS A 748 -18.27 2.41 -2.63
CA LYS A 748 -17.37 3.46 -2.13
C LYS A 748 -16.15 2.92 -1.38
N THR A 749 -16.24 1.69 -0.89
CA THR A 749 -15.11 1.02 -0.23
C THR A 749 -13.97 0.69 -1.20
N VAL A 750 -14.28 0.57 -2.50
CA VAL A 750 -13.33 0.44 -3.61
C VAL A 750 -13.01 1.82 -4.20
N SER A 751 -14.02 2.60 -4.58
CA SER A 751 -13.85 3.85 -5.35
C SER A 751 -13.01 4.91 -4.63
N ARG A 752 -12.99 4.88 -3.28
CA ARG A 752 -12.13 5.75 -2.46
C ARG A 752 -10.63 5.55 -2.73
N TRP A 753 -10.23 4.45 -3.36
CA TRP A 753 -8.85 4.11 -3.70
C TRP A 753 -8.52 4.40 -5.17
N ARG A 754 -9.43 5.05 -5.90
CA ARG A 754 -9.34 5.24 -7.35
C ARG A 754 -8.03 5.81 -7.83
N GLU A 755 -7.61 6.93 -7.26
CA GLU A 755 -6.33 7.53 -7.62
C GLU A 755 -5.16 6.56 -7.36
N SER A 756 -5.20 5.80 -6.26
CA SER A 756 -4.14 4.85 -5.90
C SER A 756 -4.05 3.67 -6.86
N TYR A 757 -5.16 2.96 -7.11
CA TYR A 757 -5.12 1.78 -7.99
C TYR A 757 -4.93 2.16 -9.46
N LEU A 758 -5.43 3.33 -9.90
CA LEU A 758 -5.21 3.81 -11.27
C LEU A 758 -3.79 4.33 -11.46
N SER A 759 -3.21 5.03 -10.49
CA SER A 759 -1.79 5.44 -10.55
C SER A 759 -0.87 4.22 -10.64
N ASP A 760 -1.12 3.20 -9.82
CA ASP A 760 -0.33 1.99 -9.82
C ASP A 760 -0.49 1.22 -11.14
N PHE A 761 -1.71 1.11 -11.67
CA PHE A 761 -1.95 0.48 -12.97
C PHE A 761 -1.27 1.25 -14.12
N ALA A 762 -1.34 2.58 -14.13
CA ALA A 762 -0.63 3.42 -15.09
C ALA A 762 0.89 3.21 -15.02
N GLY A 763 1.45 3.05 -13.82
CA GLY A 763 2.87 2.73 -13.64
C GLY A 763 3.23 1.32 -14.12
N ARG A 764 2.35 0.34 -13.92
CA ARG A 764 2.56 -1.07 -14.28
C ARG A 764 2.45 -1.33 -15.77
N ILE A 765 1.46 -0.74 -16.45
CA ILE A 765 1.26 -0.93 -17.89
C ILE A 765 2.44 -0.37 -18.70
N LEU A 766 3.12 0.68 -18.21
CA LEU A 766 4.31 1.25 -18.86
C LEU A 766 5.45 0.23 -19.04
N ARG A 767 5.47 -0.84 -18.23
CA ARG A 767 6.45 -1.94 -18.37
C ARG A 767 6.28 -2.76 -19.63
N CYS A 768 5.16 -2.62 -20.34
CA CYS A 768 4.96 -3.22 -21.67
C CYS A 768 5.77 -2.51 -22.76
N GLN A 769 6.27 -1.30 -22.51
CA GLN A 769 7.14 -0.60 -23.45
C GLN A 769 8.61 -0.84 -23.10
N ARG A 770 9.47 -0.91 -24.12
CA ARG A 770 10.92 -0.90 -23.90
C ARG A 770 11.30 0.40 -23.19
N PRO A 771 12.19 0.37 -22.19
CA PRO A 771 12.72 1.59 -21.60
C PRO A 771 13.25 2.48 -22.73
N ALA A 772 12.80 3.73 -22.79
CA ALA A 772 13.28 4.66 -23.81
C ALA A 772 14.81 4.67 -23.77
N THR A 773 15.45 4.18 -24.83
CA THR A 773 16.88 4.40 -25.04
C THR A 773 17.06 5.90 -25.10
N VAL A 774 17.63 6.49 -24.05
CA VAL A 774 18.07 7.87 -24.07
C VAL A 774 19.06 7.96 -25.23
N ASN A 775 18.61 8.53 -26.35
CA ASN A 775 19.49 8.85 -27.45
C ASN A 775 20.42 9.94 -26.92
N ALA A 776 21.69 9.59 -26.70
CA ALA A 776 22.73 10.50 -26.21
C ALA A 776 23.05 11.67 -27.18
N ALA A 777 22.22 11.88 -28.21
CA ALA A 777 22.42 12.84 -29.28
C ALA A 777 21.61 14.15 -29.14
N GLU A 778 20.67 14.26 -28.19
CA GLU A 778 19.87 15.50 -27.99
C GLU A 778 20.22 16.29 -26.72
N VAL A 779 21.34 15.98 -26.09
CA VAL A 779 21.94 16.87 -25.08
C VAL A 779 23.07 17.65 -25.74
N THR A 780 22.71 18.65 -26.56
CA THR A 780 23.63 19.74 -26.91
C THR A 780 23.71 20.73 -25.73
N PRO A 781 24.89 21.35 -25.51
CA PRO A 781 25.40 21.77 -24.20
C PRO A 781 24.70 22.95 -23.52
#